data_AF-E6X914-F1
#
_entry.id   AF-E6X914-F1
#
_cell.length_a   1.000
_cell.length_b   1.000
_cell.length_c   1.000
_cell.angle_alpha   90.00
_cell.angle_beta   90.00
_cell.angle_gamma   90.00
#
_symmetry.space_group_name_H-M   'P 1'
#
loop_
_entity.id
_entity.type
_entity.pdbx_description
1 polymer ?
#
loop_
_entity_poly.entity_id
_entity_poly.type
_entity_poly.pdbx_seq_one_letter_code
_entity_poly.pdbx_strand_id
1 'polypeptide(L)'
;MKLNYLFISLLISTVTFAQNTKLPQGFEAGDRTKTNLNIGWKFHLGDLEHTPTATNFDDSSWENVSIPHTTQLVSYEMDSIKETWIQEKYLRDISWYRKKIKINSKSSNKIFLEFEAVHNATEVWVNGKKVGNYAVNGYVPFHFDITGFVILGQENTIAIKADNSFSQTIAPDPHRTDYVKYGGLYRDVYLVATNPLHVNFNWENYDAGVHITTPTVNKHNGTVTIKTTVKNESTAAKKTTIRTTIIDKDGMVLKKVSSEATIAANANYTFRQSLVIEDEYHLWSPDSPYLYRVNSVIYDHETPVDFVENTFGFRKFTLEKGKGFVLNGEPLFLVGANRHQSYPNIGDAVPNSFHYNEALQYKKAGMNIIRTSHYTQDDAFLKACDELGILIYEEPSTWIEWGGDTWFENLEKATRTMIRNHRNHPSIIVWGAGINHRGPVPRMQTVAKEEDPFRLTASASAPWDGPKNEGITDVHATMDYRRTEFPESAFTMVMEHGSSPNSEVNQFHISRYKGNKNNFAAITWLGADYNHLQPDIVDAQWSRDFMTTYGVLSPYRVPKPVYYWYQSELVAKPMVHIADETASRDGKIRVFSNCQEVALYHNGKLIARQVPDNDLTKINLNHPSFTFKYNWKEGVLKAIGYTNGEKVMEFTRHKQGKPHHIKVEYNINDKPFYAGGSDIRLVYASILDEHSEVVTNTKNEVQFSISGPGEIIDNGKIYANPALVYNGVAAIYVKATNETGTITVTAKATGLKSGKATINTVKFNTNEIANHAKPIYDFPITRVDIGGEKQLVQFEWNEWSGNTDNDLNYTIKETDTQVEISADEKINWLGNGTSMLGDLSFVGTDGVYIEKGELTLKLSNLNTGKYALETFHHARNTDIKITNEIEVTVDDVDGSFTRTSDDHIVNYYDNNSTGERQPISIHSILESDGSNPVILKFKSKNEKGSLWLNGFILKRIQ
;
A
#
# COMPACT_ATOMS: atom_id res chain seq x y z
N MET A 1 22.93 19.93 69.55
CA MET A 1 23.39 20.28 68.19
C MET A 1 23.53 18.99 67.38
N LYS A 2 22.51 18.63 66.60
CA LYS A 2 22.53 17.51 65.65
C LYS A 2 21.77 17.96 64.41
N LEU A 3 22.46 17.93 63.28
CA LEU A 3 22.05 18.42 61.97
C LEU A 3 21.19 17.35 61.27
N ASN A 4 20.01 17.73 60.80
CA ASN A 4 19.15 16.90 59.95
C ASN A 4 19.57 17.06 58.49
N TYR A 5 19.80 15.95 57.78
CA TYR A 5 19.91 15.91 56.33
C TYR A 5 18.54 15.60 55.73
N LEU A 6 18.12 16.46 54.80
CA LEU A 6 16.88 16.39 54.02
C LEU A 6 17.11 15.46 52.81
N PHE A 7 16.34 14.38 52.69
CA PHE A 7 16.30 13.56 51.49
C PHE A 7 15.29 14.15 50.49
N ILE A 8 15.77 14.52 49.30
CA ILE A 8 14.96 14.96 48.16
C ILE A 8 14.60 13.71 47.36
N SER A 9 13.30 13.38 47.30
CA SER A 9 12.74 12.39 46.39
C SER A 9 12.50 13.02 45.01
N LEU A 10 13.19 12.52 43.99
CA LEU A 10 12.93 12.87 42.59
C LEU A 10 11.63 12.18 42.14
N LEU A 11 10.54 12.95 41.98
CA LEU A 11 9.36 12.51 41.23
C LEU A 11 9.72 12.50 39.73
N ILE A 12 9.80 11.32 39.14
CA ILE A 12 9.81 11.17 37.68
C ILE A 12 8.37 11.40 37.22
N SER A 13 8.08 12.61 36.75
CA SER A 13 6.81 12.96 36.11
C SER A 13 6.72 12.27 34.75
N THR A 14 5.80 11.31 34.61
CA THR A 14 5.38 10.78 33.31
C THR A 14 4.57 11.86 32.60
N VAL A 15 5.20 12.50 31.60
CA VAL A 15 4.56 13.51 30.76
C VAL A 15 3.55 12.80 29.84
N THR A 16 2.26 12.97 30.14
CA THR A 16 1.18 12.65 29.19
C THR A 16 0.96 13.88 28.30
N PHE A 17 1.60 13.89 27.14
CA PHE A 17 1.22 14.81 26.07
C PHE A 17 -0.09 14.32 25.48
N ALA A 18 -1.22 14.90 25.90
CA ALA A 18 -2.26 15.20 24.93
C ALA A 18 -1.73 16.37 24.11
N GLN A 19 -0.90 16.09 23.09
CA GLN A 19 -0.72 17.07 22.03
C GLN A 19 -2.11 17.24 21.41
N ASN A 20 -2.79 18.34 21.72
CA ASN A 20 -3.79 18.92 20.84
C ASN A 20 -3.05 19.35 19.56
N THR A 21 -2.56 18.39 18.78
CA THR A 21 -2.23 18.62 17.39
C THR A 21 -3.55 18.95 16.73
N LYS A 22 -3.77 20.24 16.46
CA LYS A 22 -4.88 20.68 15.63
C LYS A 22 -4.82 19.86 14.34
N LEU A 23 -5.88 19.10 14.06
CA LEU A 23 -5.94 18.32 12.82
C LEU A 23 -5.82 19.28 11.61
N PRO A 24 -5.38 18.78 10.46
CA PRO A 24 -5.26 19.57 9.25
C PRO A 24 -6.57 20.29 8.86
N GLN A 25 -6.46 21.33 8.04
CA GLN A 25 -7.62 22.09 7.55
C GLN A 25 -8.69 21.18 6.93
N GLY A 26 -9.96 21.51 7.18
CA GLY A 26 -11.12 20.79 6.64
C GLY A 26 -11.39 19.43 7.28
N PHE A 27 -10.50 18.95 8.16
CA PHE A 27 -10.67 17.69 8.87
C PHE A 27 -11.54 17.91 10.12
N GLU A 28 -12.80 17.49 10.05
CA GLU A 28 -13.73 17.60 11.18
C GLU A 28 -13.54 16.44 12.16
N ALA A 29 -12.95 16.74 13.32
CA ALA A 29 -12.81 15.77 14.40
C ALA A 29 -14.15 15.56 15.12
N GLY A 30 -14.51 14.30 15.33
CA GLY A 30 -15.51 13.87 16.31
C GLY A 30 -14.87 13.49 17.65
N ASP A 31 -15.59 12.70 18.45
CA ASP A 31 -15.11 12.20 19.75
C ASP A 31 -14.09 11.05 19.60
N ARG A 32 -13.88 10.55 18.38
CA ARG A 32 -13.00 9.41 18.13
C ARG A 32 -11.54 9.73 18.36
N THR A 33 -10.88 8.86 19.11
CA THR A 33 -9.43 8.83 19.25
C THR A 33 -8.91 7.42 18.99
N LYS A 34 -7.75 7.28 18.35
CA LYS A 34 -7.03 6.01 18.20
C LYS A 34 -5.58 6.22 18.64
N THR A 35 -5.22 5.62 19.77
CA THR A 35 -3.88 5.74 20.36
C THR A 35 -3.15 4.40 20.24
N ASN A 36 -2.02 4.38 19.55
CA ASN A 36 -1.13 3.23 19.49
C ASN A 36 -0.49 2.98 20.88
N LEU A 37 -0.59 1.75 21.37
CA LEU A 37 -0.14 1.34 22.70
C LEU A 37 1.21 0.63 22.68
N ASN A 38 1.93 0.66 21.57
CA ASN A 38 3.06 -0.22 21.34
C ASN A 38 4.22 -0.08 22.34
N ILE A 39 4.46 1.14 22.81
CA ILE A 39 5.63 1.47 23.63
C ILE A 39 5.34 1.29 25.11
N GLY A 40 6.25 0.63 25.85
CA GLY A 40 6.26 0.62 27.32
C GLY A 40 5.32 -0.42 27.92
N TRP A 41 5.53 -1.68 27.56
CA TRP A 41 4.91 -2.85 28.17
C TRP A 41 5.88 -3.52 29.15
N LYS A 42 5.30 -4.17 30.16
CA LYS A 42 5.97 -5.18 30.99
C LYS A 42 5.68 -6.56 30.41
N PHE A 43 6.69 -7.41 30.33
CA PHE A 43 6.58 -8.76 29.76
C PHE A 43 7.12 -9.83 30.71
N HIS A 44 6.40 -10.96 30.76
CA HIS A 44 6.82 -12.18 31.45
C HIS A 44 6.53 -13.40 30.57
N LEU A 45 7.56 -14.22 30.35
CA LEU A 45 7.45 -15.50 29.65
C LEU A 45 7.08 -16.62 30.63
N GLY A 46 6.14 -17.47 30.24
CA GLY A 46 5.66 -18.59 31.03
C GLY A 46 4.44 -18.24 31.87
N ASP A 47 3.72 -19.29 32.25
CA ASP A 47 2.55 -19.14 33.12
C ASP A 47 2.97 -18.89 34.58
N LEU A 48 2.12 -18.20 35.32
CA LEU A 48 2.36 -17.83 36.71
C LEU A 48 1.39 -18.58 37.63
N GLU A 49 1.87 -18.98 38.81
CA GLU A 49 1.04 -19.64 39.83
C GLU A 49 -0.16 -18.77 40.25
N HIS A 50 0.01 -17.45 40.21
CA HIS A 50 -1.04 -16.47 40.44
C HIS A 50 -1.24 -15.59 39.21
N THR A 51 -2.48 -15.44 38.77
CA THR A 51 -2.82 -14.59 37.63
C THR A 51 -2.42 -13.14 37.92
N PRO A 52 -1.54 -12.52 37.12
CA PRO A 52 -0.95 -11.22 37.42
C PRO A 52 -1.90 -10.09 37.00
N THR A 53 -3.10 -10.02 37.57
CA THR A 53 -4.17 -9.10 37.13
C THR A 53 -4.45 -7.99 38.13
N ALA A 54 -4.07 -8.17 39.40
CA ALA A 54 -4.24 -7.16 40.44
C ALA A 54 -3.52 -5.84 40.09
N THR A 55 -4.11 -4.72 40.48
CA THR A 55 -3.57 -3.37 40.24
C THR A 55 -2.27 -3.12 41.01
N ASN A 56 -2.10 -3.76 42.15
CA ASN A 56 -0.91 -3.72 43.01
C ASN A 56 0.05 -4.91 42.81
N PHE A 57 -0.15 -5.74 41.78
CA PHE A 57 0.80 -6.80 41.43
C PHE A 57 2.16 -6.17 41.10
N ASP A 58 3.23 -6.72 41.69
CA ASP A 58 4.60 -6.26 41.48
C ASP A 58 5.19 -6.87 40.21
N ASP A 59 5.23 -6.07 39.15
CA ASP A 59 5.86 -6.38 37.86
C ASP A 59 7.21 -5.66 37.67
N SER A 60 7.84 -5.21 38.77
CA SER A 60 9.12 -4.49 38.70
C SER A 60 10.25 -5.34 38.13
N SER A 61 10.22 -6.66 38.35
CA SER A 61 11.18 -7.65 37.81
C SER A 61 10.89 -8.07 36.37
N TRP A 62 9.74 -7.68 35.80
CA TRP A 62 9.36 -8.03 34.43
C TRP A 62 10.16 -7.21 33.42
N GLU A 63 10.41 -7.82 32.26
CA GLU A 63 11.13 -7.20 31.16
C GLU A 63 10.36 -6.00 30.62
N ASN A 64 11.06 -4.91 30.28
CA ASN A 64 10.46 -3.80 29.56
C ASN A 64 10.56 -4.08 28.06
N VAL A 65 9.41 -4.15 27.39
CA VAL A 65 9.33 -4.41 25.95
C VAL A 65 8.46 -3.38 25.26
N SER A 66 8.61 -3.31 23.95
CA SER A 66 7.67 -2.63 23.05
C SER A 66 7.19 -3.64 22.03
N ILE A 67 5.95 -3.50 21.58
CA ILE A 67 5.37 -4.34 20.54
C ILE A 67 5.50 -3.65 19.18
N PRO A 68 5.50 -4.34 18.03
CA PRO A 68 5.36 -5.79 17.87
C PRO A 68 6.48 -6.56 18.59
N HIS A 69 6.11 -7.60 19.34
CA HIS A 69 7.00 -8.36 20.21
C HIS A 69 6.79 -9.87 20.06
N THR A 70 7.89 -10.61 19.95
CA THR A 70 7.88 -12.08 19.99
C THR A 70 8.32 -12.57 21.37
N THR A 71 7.72 -13.67 21.86
CA THR A 71 8.00 -14.19 23.20
C THR A 71 9.45 -14.61 23.42
N GLN A 72 10.12 -15.07 22.37
CA GLN A 72 11.51 -15.51 22.40
C GLN A 72 12.19 -15.21 21.07
N LEU A 73 13.38 -14.63 21.13
CA LEU A 73 14.25 -14.53 19.96
C LEU A 73 14.81 -15.91 19.58
N VAL A 74 15.04 -16.14 18.29
CA VAL A 74 15.61 -17.40 17.77
C VAL A 74 17.01 -17.21 17.17
N SER A 75 17.85 -18.25 17.13
CA SER A 75 19.07 -18.20 16.31
C SER A 75 18.71 -18.16 14.82
N TYR A 76 19.65 -17.78 13.96
CA TYR A 76 19.42 -17.69 12.52
C TYR A 76 18.90 -19.03 11.95
N GLU A 77 19.55 -20.15 12.32
CA GLU A 77 19.20 -21.51 11.87
C GLU A 77 18.21 -22.23 12.80
N MET A 78 17.67 -21.58 13.84
CA MET A 78 16.83 -22.21 14.86
C MET A 78 17.42 -23.51 15.48
N ASP A 79 18.74 -23.59 15.67
CA ASP A 79 19.50 -24.81 15.99
C ASP A 79 18.99 -25.64 17.19
N SER A 80 18.30 -24.98 18.12
CA SER A 80 17.70 -25.59 19.30
C SER A 80 16.47 -26.44 19.00
N ILE A 81 15.81 -26.25 17.86
CA ILE A 81 14.59 -26.99 17.53
C ILE A 81 14.88 -28.45 17.18
N LYS A 82 13.95 -29.33 17.56
CA LYS A 82 13.98 -30.77 17.27
C LYS A 82 12.69 -31.26 16.59
N GLU A 83 11.63 -30.46 16.64
CA GLU A 83 10.35 -30.74 16.01
C GLU A 83 10.45 -30.50 14.49
N THR A 84 9.69 -31.27 13.72
CA THR A 84 9.62 -31.17 12.26
C THR A 84 8.16 -31.13 11.82
N TRP A 85 7.83 -30.20 10.92
CA TRP A 85 6.48 -29.92 10.40
C TRP A 85 5.43 -29.45 11.42
N ILE A 86 5.19 -30.24 12.47
CA ILE A 86 4.22 -29.92 13.52
C ILE A 86 5.01 -29.29 14.68
N GLN A 87 4.51 -28.16 15.18
CA GLN A 87 5.14 -27.37 16.24
C GLN A 87 4.26 -27.45 17.50
N GLU A 88 4.48 -28.46 18.32
CA GLU A 88 3.68 -28.72 19.53
C GLU A 88 4.26 -28.01 20.76
N LYS A 89 5.59 -27.85 20.82
CA LYS A 89 6.29 -27.38 22.05
C LYS A 89 7.10 -26.12 21.85
N TYR A 90 7.96 -26.05 20.84
CA TYR A 90 8.90 -24.95 20.67
C TYR A 90 8.16 -23.65 20.33
N LEU A 91 8.44 -22.55 21.04
CA LEU A 91 7.74 -21.26 20.95
C LEU A 91 6.23 -21.33 21.24
N ARG A 92 5.71 -22.45 21.76
CA ARG A 92 4.28 -22.65 22.07
C ARG A 92 3.94 -22.32 23.53
N ASP A 93 4.61 -21.31 24.07
CA ASP A 93 4.48 -20.91 25.48
C ASP A 93 3.32 -19.93 25.71
N ILE A 94 2.88 -19.86 26.96
CA ILE A 94 2.06 -18.77 27.47
C ILE A 94 2.96 -17.57 27.79
N SER A 95 2.46 -16.37 27.56
CA SER A 95 3.11 -15.14 27.97
C SER A 95 2.13 -14.12 28.53
N TRP A 96 2.65 -13.24 29.38
CA TRP A 96 1.90 -12.18 30.03
C TRP A 96 2.47 -10.81 29.69
N TYR A 97 1.58 -9.87 29.38
CA TYR A 97 1.89 -8.47 29.14
C TYR A 97 1.10 -7.59 30.10
N ARG A 98 1.76 -6.60 30.70
CA ARG A 98 1.13 -5.63 31.60
C ARG A 98 1.46 -4.20 31.18
N LYS A 99 0.46 -3.32 31.28
CA LYS A 99 0.62 -1.90 30.99
C LYS A 99 -0.20 -1.07 31.96
N LYS A 100 0.42 0.00 32.45
CA LYS A 100 -0.26 1.07 33.17
C LYS A 100 -0.47 2.25 32.23
N ILE A 101 -1.70 2.73 32.13
CA ILE A 101 -2.06 3.83 31.23
C ILE A 101 -3.11 4.73 31.85
N LYS A 102 -2.89 6.04 31.73
CA LYS A 102 -3.90 7.04 32.06
C LYS A 102 -4.83 7.22 30.85
N ILE A 103 -6.12 7.00 31.05
CA ILE A 103 -7.12 7.11 29.98
C ILE A 103 -7.93 8.39 30.20
N ASN A 104 -7.75 9.37 29.32
CA ASN A 104 -8.53 10.60 29.31
C ASN A 104 -9.53 10.54 28.16
N SER A 105 -10.82 10.54 28.47
CA SER A 105 -11.91 10.53 27.49
C SER A 105 -13.16 11.13 28.15
N LYS A 106 -14.19 11.48 27.36
CA LYS A 106 -15.48 11.89 27.92
C LYS A 106 -16.11 10.72 28.67
N SER A 107 -16.84 10.99 29.76
CA SER A 107 -17.48 9.94 30.56
C SER A 107 -18.57 9.16 29.81
N SER A 108 -19.11 9.74 28.75
CA SER A 108 -20.07 9.10 27.86
C SER A 108 -19.42 8.17 26.83
N ASN A 109 -18.11 8.27 26.60
CA ASN A 109 -17.47 7.57 25.49
C ASN A 109 -17.33 6.07 25.76
N LYS A 110 -17.37 5.32 24.67
CA LYS A 110 -17.00 3.92 24.62
C LYS A 110 -15.47 3.81 24.53
N ILE A 111 -14.89 2.83 25.20
CA ILE A 111 -13.45 2.60 25.25
C ILE A 111 -13.15 1.14 24.87
N PHE A 112 -12.32 0.94 23.86
CA PHE A 112 -11.98 -0.36 23.32
C PHE A 112 -10.46 -0.59 23.33
N LEU A 113 -10.06 -1.85 23.49
CA LEU A 113 -8.74 -2.33 23.06
C LEU A 113 -8.90 -3.05 21.73
N GLU A 114 -8.26 -2.52 20.70
CA GLU A 114 -8.19 -3.08 19.35
C GLU A 114 -6.85 -3.81 19.18
N PHE A 115 -6.90 -5.03 18.65
CA PHE A 115 -5.74 -5.88 18.38
C PHE A 115 -5.72 -6.19 16.89
N GLU A 116 -4.59 -5.93 16.22
CA GLU A 116 -4.42 -6.36 14.82
C GLU A 116 -4.23 -7.87 14.72
N ALA A 117 -3.44 -8.46 15.63
CA ALA A 117 -3.30 -9.90 15.81
C ALA A 117 -2.52 -10.24 17.08
N VAL A 118 -2.75 -11.44 17.62
CA VAL A 118 -1.99 -12.00 18.75
C VAL A 118 -1.87 -13.50 18.57
N HIS A 119 -0.66 -14.05 18.68
CA HIS A 119 -0.46 -15.49 18.61
C HIS A 119 -0.65 -16.15 19.98
N ASN A 120 -1.62 -17.05 20.19
CA ASN A 120 -2.70 -17.49 19.27
C ASN A 120 -4.11 -17.37 19.88
N ALA A 121 -4.23 -17.45 21.21
CA ALA A 121 -5.41 -17.07 21.95
C ALA A 121 -5.09 -15.94 22.93
N THR A 122 -6.06 -15.08 23.22
CA THR A 122 -5.88 -13.88 24.03
C THR A 122 -6.91 -13.81 25.14
N GLU A 123 -6.48 -13.48 26.35
CA GLU A 123 -7.37 -13.11 27.46
C GLU A 123 -6.97 -11.74 28.02
N VAL A 124 -7.97 -10.92 28.36
CA VAL A 124 -7.74 -9.53 28.82
C VAL A 124 -8.38 -9.28 30.18
N TRP A 125 -7.63 -8.59 31.03
CA TRP A 125 -8.10 -8.02 32.30
C TRP A 125 -7.79 -6.53 32.36
N VAL A 126 -8.71 -5.78 32.96
CA VAL A 126 -8.53 -4.37 33.26
C VAL A 126 -8.85 -4.14 34.74
N ASN A 127 -7.91 -3.53 35.46
CA ASN A 127 -8.03 -3.25 36.90
C ASN A 127 -8.42 -4.48 37.73
N GLY A 128 -7.81 -5.64 37.44
CA GLY A 128 -8.08 -6.91 38.12
C GLY A 128 -9.34 -7.67 37.67
N LYS A 129 -10.19 -7.07 36.84
CA LYS A 129 -11.43 -7.68 36.36
C LYS A 129 -11.25 -8.28 34.96
N LYS A 130 -11.73 -9.50 34.75
CA LYS A 130 -11.69 -10.17 33.44
C LYS A 130 -12.65 -9.47 32.48
N VAL A 131 -12.15 -9.08 31.31
CA VAL A 131 -12.93 -8.47 30.25
C VAL A 131 -13.48 -9.53 29.30
N GLY A 132 -12.62 -10.42 28.81
CA GLY A 132 -13.02 -11.46 27.86
C GLY A 132 -11.84 -12.28 27.32
N ASN A 133 -12.14 -13.14 26.35
CA ASN A 133 -11.18 -13.96 25.63
C ASN A 133 -11.46 -14.01 24.12
N TYR A 134 -10.42 -14.21 23.32
CA TYR A 134 -10.48 -14.44 21.88
C TYR A 134 -9.61 -15.66 21.54
N ALA A 135 -10.22 -16.70 20.97
CA ALA A 135 -9.57 -17.99 20.68
C ALA A 135 -10.06 -18.55 19.35
N VAL A 136 -10.06 -17.69 18.32
CA VAL A 136 -10.52 -18.03 16.96
C VAL A 136 -9.33 -18.25 16.03
N ASN A 137 -8.37 -17.32 16.01
CA ASN A 137 -7.21 -17.36 15.13
C ASN A 137 -6.15 -16.33 15.53
N GLY A 138 -4.88 -16.61 15.25
CA GLY A 138 -3.75 -15.75 15.60
C GLY A 138 -3.38 -14.69 14.58
N TYR A 139 -4.06 -14.59 13.42
CA TYR A 139 -3.66 -13.71 12.30
C TYR A 139 -4.67 -12.63 11.92
N VAL A 140 -5.83 -12.60 12.58
CA VAL A 140 -6.94 -11.70 12.23
C VAL A 140 -7.26 -10.74 13.37
N PRO A 141 -7.78 -9.54 13.07
CA PRO A 141 -8.04 -8.53 14.08
C PRO A 141 -9.26 -8.86 14.96
N PHE A 142 -9.25 -8.31 16.16
CA PHE A 142 -10.37 -8.38 17.11
C PHE A 142 -10.32 -7.20 18.09
N HIS A 143 -11.38 -7.03 18.90
CA HIS A 143 -11.40 -5.99 19.93
C HIS A 143 -12.14 -6.44 21.20
N PHE A 144 -11.89 -5.73 22.30
CA PHE A 144 -12.66 -5.83 23.54
C PHE A 144 -13.20 -4.46 23.95
N ASP A 145 -14.48 -4.40 24.32
CA ASP A 145 -15.06 -3.25 25.00
C ASP A 145 -14.65 -3.24 26.48
N ILE A 146 -13.85 -2.24 26.87
CA ILE A 146 -13.33 -2.06 28.23
C ILE A 146 -14.03 -0.92 28.98
N THR A 147 -15.08 -0.33 28.41
CA THR A 147 -15.77 0.87 28.95
C THR A 147 -16.15 0.71 30.42
N GLY A 148 -16.73 -0.44 30.79
CA GLY A 148 -17.16 -0.72 32.16
C GLY A 148 -16.04 -1.11 33.14
N PHE A 149 -14.80 -1.20 32.67
CA PHE A 149 -13.65 -1.70 33.45
C PHE A 149 -12.61 -0.63 33.76
N VAL A 150 -12.64 0.49 33.03
CA VAL A 150 -11.70 1.61 33.20
C VAL A 150 -12.20 2.65 34.19
N ILE A 151 -11.25 3.40 34.78
CA ILE A 151 -11.48 4.57 35.61
C ILE A 151 -10.89 5.77 34.87
N LEU A 152 -11.74 6.59 34.27
CA LEU A 152 -11.32 7.73 33.46
C LEU A 152 -10.59 8.79 34.30
N GLY A 153 -9.60 9.44 33.70
CA GLY A 153 -8.76 10.44 34.37
C GLY A 153 -7.78 9.87 35.39
N GLN A 154 -7.77 8.55 35.61
CA GLN A 154 -6.85 7.84 36.49
C GLN A 154 -5.99 6.84 35.71
N GLU A 155 -4.95 6.32 36.38
CA GLU A 155 -4.15 5.22 35.86
C GLU A 155 -4.95 3.91 35.91
N ASN A 156 -4.91 3.17 34.81
CA ASN A 156 -5.56 1.88 34.65
C ASN A 156 -4.50 0.81 34.39
N THR A 157 -4.68 -0.37 34.97
CA THR A 157 -3.82 -1.53 34.72
C THR A 157 -4.47 -2.46 33.72
N ILE A 158 -3.81 -2.69 32.59
CA ILE A 158 -4.18 -3.68 31.58
C ILE A 158 -3.25 -4.89 31.77
N ALA A 159 -3.81 -6.09 31.85
CA ALA A 159 -3.07 -7.33 31.82
C ALA A 159 -3.60 -8.22 30.68
N ILE A 160 -2.70 -8.77 29.89
CA ILE A 160 -3.01 -9.57 28.71
C ILE A 160 -2.26 -10.89 28.82
N LYS A 161 -2.99 -11.99 28.67
CA LYS A 161 -2.40 -13.31 28.44
C LYS A 161 -2.41 -13.57 26.95
N ALA A 162 -1.23 -13.72 26.36
CA ALA A 162 -1.06 -14.21 25.00
C ALA A 162 -0.65 -15.69 25.08
N ASP A 163 -1.60 -16.57 24.78
CA ASP A 163 -1.46 -18.01 24.86
C ASP A 163 -1.15 -18.56 23.47
N ASN A 164 0.11 -18.91 23.23
CA ASN A 164 0.52 -19.55 21.99
C ASN A 164 0.55 -21.09 22.12
N SER A 165 -0.10 -21.68 23.13
CA SER A 165 -0.13 -23.15 23.27
C SER A 165 -0.69 -23.82 22.01
N PHE A 166 -0.19 -25.02 21.73
CA PHE A 166 -0.69 -25.85 20.63
C PHE A 166 -2.19 -26.14 20.79
N SER A 167 -2.97 -25.96 19.72
CA SER A 167 -4.43 -26.05 19.78
C SER A 167 -5.02 -26.96 18.69
N GLN A 168 -5.84 -27.92 19.08
CA GLN A 168 -6.56 -28.78 18.13
C GLN A 168 -7.68 -28.03 17.35
N THR A 169 -8.05 -26.83 17.79
CA THR A 169 -9.24 -26.11 17.32
C THR A 169 -8.96 -24.75 16.69
N ILE A 170 -7.70 -24.31 16.66
CA ILE A 170 -7.32 -23.01 16.10
C ILE A 170 -6.33 -23.24 14.95
N ALA A 171 -6.76 -22.90 13.73
CA ALA A 171 -5.92 -23.02 12.55
C ALA A 171 -4.65 -22.14 12.69
N PRO A 172 -3.48 -22.60 12.22
CA PRO A 172 -3.26 -23.80 11.39
C PRO A 172 -2.99 -25.11 12.18
N ASP A 173 -2.89 -25.07 13.51
CA ASP A 173 -2.76 -26.30 14.31
C ASP A 173 -4.01 -27.18 14.18
N PRO A 174 -3.94 -28.51 14.40
CA PRO A 174 -2.80 -29.31 14.84
C PRO A 174 -1.89 -29.76 13.69
N HIS A 175 -2.10 -29.23 12.50
CA HIS A 175 -1.60 -29.80 11.27
C HIS A 175 -0.18 -29.34 10.92
N ARG A 176 0.40 -30.01 9.93
CA ARG A 176 1.70 -29.61 9.39
C ARG A 176 1.60 -28.22 8.77
N THR A 177 2.67 -27.44 8.92
CA THR A 177 2.87 -26.17 8.21
C THR A 177 4.31 -26.08 7.75
N ASP A 178 4.54 -25.37 6.64
CA ASP A 178 5.88 -25.01 6.18
C ASP A 178 6.41 -23.73 6.82
N TYR A 179 5.63 -23.06 7.68
CA TYR A 179 6.03 -21.89 8.47
C TYR A 179 5.97 -22.13 9.98
N VAL A 180 6.71 -21.30 10.73
CA VAL A 180 6.82 -21.30 12.19
C VAL A 180 5.78 -20.34 12.79
N LYS A 181 5.17 -20.73 13.91
CA LYS A 181 4.19 -19.90 14.66
C LYS A 181 4.92 -19.21 15.80
N TYR A 182 5.18 -17.91 15.67
CA TYR A 182 5.88 -17.11 16.67
C TYR A 182 4.89 -16.49 17.67
N GLY A 183 5.03 -16.80 18.96
CA GLY A 183 4.13 -16.30 20.00
C GLY A 183 4.32 -14.81 20.32
N GLY A 184 3.27 -14.18 20.84
CA GLY A 184 3.32 -12.84 21.42
C GLY A 184 2.33 -11.83 20.85
N LEU A 185 2.44 -10.59 21.33
CA LEU A 185 1.75 -9.43 20.77
C LEU A 185 2.56 -8.93 19.55
N TYR A 186 2.46 -9.67 18.44
CA TYR A 186 3.35 -9.50 17.29
C TYR A 186 2.85 -8.48 16.25
N ARG A 187 1.65 -7.92 16.43
CA ARG A 187 1.11 -6.76 15.67
C ARG A 187 0.60 -5.68 16.62
N ASP A 188 0.17 -4.55 16.07
CA ASP A 188 -0.14 -3.36 16.86
C ASP A 188 -1.38 -3.54 17.74
N VAL A 189 -1.37 -2.82 18.86
CA VAL A 189 -2.51 -2.73 19.80
C VAL A 189 -2.88 -1.27 19.98
N TYR A 190 -4.17 -0.96 19.92
CA TYR A 190 -4.67 0.41 20.04
C TYR A 190 -5.69 0.57 21.18
N LEU A 191 -5.64 1.73 21.83
CA LEU A 191 -6.74 2.23 22.64
C LEU A 191 -7.63 3.10 21.75
N VAL A 192 -8.88 2.68 21.55
CA VAL A 192 -9.87 3.41 20.76
C VAL A 192 -10.93 3.97 21.69
N ALA A 193 -11.21 5.26 21.59
CA ALA A 193 -12.36 5.88 22.25
C ALA A 193 -13.33 6.41 21.19
N THR A 194 -14.63 6.26 21.39
CA THR A 194 -15.68 6.75 20.48
C THR A 194 -16.88 7.31 21.24
N ASN A 195 -17.71 8.12 20.58
CA ASN A 195 -19.04 8.43 21.07
C ASN A 195 -19.92 7.15 21.08
N PRO A 196 -20.95 7.02 21.93
CA PRO A 196 -21.93 5.93 21.83
C PRO A 196 -22.61 5.82 20.46
N LEU A 197 -22.73 6.92 19.72
CA LEU A 197 -23.12 6.95 18.31
C LEU A 197 -21.86 6.95 17.44
N HIS A 198 -21.47 5.80 16.90
CA HIS A 198 -20.19 5.63 16.20
C HIS A 198 -20.24 4.58 15.08
N VAL A 199 -19.28 4.65 14.17
CA VAL A 199 -19.00 3.60 13.19
C VAL A 199 -18.34 2.41 13.91
N ASN A 200 -18.91 1.22 13.77
CA ASN A 200 -18.43 0.02 14.45
C ASN A 200 -17.27 -0.66 13.69
N PHE A 201 -16.63 -1.68 14.28
CA PHE A 201 -15.46 -2.32 13.65
C PHE A 201 -15.88 -3.21 12.47
N ASN A 202 -15.08 -3.24 11.39
CA ASN A 202 -15.38 -3.97 10.14
C ASN A 202 -15.72 -5.45 10.36
N TRP A 203 -15.10 -6.10 11.34
CA TRP A 203 -15.25 -7.53 11.58
C TRP A 203 -16.47 -7.93 12.43
N GLU A 204 -17.21 -6.97 13.01
CA GLU A 204 -18.36 -7.29 13.88
C GLU A 204 -19.49 -8.03 13.15
N ASN A 205 -19.74 -7.70 11.89
CA ASN A 205 -20.80 -8.29 11.05
C ASN A 205 -20.51 -8.02 9.56
N TYR A 206 -21.24 -8.65 8.65
CA TYR A 206 -21.16 -8.47 7.20
C TYR A 206 -21.23 -7.00 6.76
N ASP A 207 -22.23 -6.25 7.23
CA ASP A 207 -22.40 -4.83 6.89
C ASP A 207 -21.63 -3.89 7.84
N ALA A 208 -20.89 -4.41 8.84
CA ALA A 208 -20.22 -3.57 9.84
C ALA A 208 -19.08 -2.72 9.25
N GLY A 209 -18.78 -1.62 9.94
CA GLY A 209 -17.76 -0.66 9.58
C GLY A 209 -18.01 0.00 8.22
N VAL A 210 -16.99 0.05 7.38
CA VAL A 210 -17.05 0.67 6.05
C VAL A 210 -16.79 -0.37 4.96
N HIS A 211 -17.65 -0.40 3.96
CA HIS A 211 -17.48 -1.21 2.75
C HIS A 211 -17.60 -0.33 1.51
N ILE A 212 -16.54 -0.29 0.72
CA ILE A 212 -16.44 0.52 -0.50
C ILE A 212 -16.37 -0.41 -1.71
N THR A 213 -17.23 -0.17 -2.71
CA THR A 213 -17.17 -0.85 -4.00
C THR A 213 -17.24 0.15 -5.14
N THR A 214 -16.72 -0.24 -6.31
CA THR A 214 -16.75 0.58 -7.53
C THR A 214 -17.55 -0.15 -8.62
N PRO A 215 -18.89 -0.20 -8.51
CA PRO A 215 -19.74 -0.99 -9.41
C PRO A 215 -19.66 -0.57 -10.89
N THR A 216 -19.22 0.67 -11.16
CA THR A 216 -18.99 1.17 -12.52
C THR A 216 -17.59 1.75 -12.60
N VAL A 217 -16.82 1.28 -13.58
CA VAL A 217 -15.46 1.74 -13.90
C VAL A 217 -15.39 1.81 -15.42
N ASN A 218 -15.49 3.02 -15.95
CA ASN A 218 -15.41 3.31 -17.38
C ASN A 218 -14.11 4.06 -17.67
N LYS A 219 -13.92 4.48 -18.93
CA LYS A 219 -12.74 5.24 -19.34
C LYS A 219 -12.70 6.65 -18.74
N HIS A 220 -13.86 7.28 -18.57
CA HIS A 220 -13.97 8.71 -18.21
C HIS A 220 -14.79 8.96 -16.94
N ASN A 221 -15.38 7.92 -16.34
CA ASN A 221 -16.11 8.05 -15.08
C ASN A 221 -16.19 6.72 -14.32
N GLY A 222 -16.55 6.82 -13.04
CA GLY A 222 -16.84 5.66 -12.22
C GLY A 222 -17.83 5.97 -11.11
N THR A 223 -18.59 4.95 -10.72
CA THR A 223 -19.51 5.03 -9.58
C THR A 223 -18.83 4.38 -8.39
N VAL A 224 -18.76 5.08 -7.26
CA VAL A 224 -18.34 4.53 -5.97
C VAL A 224 -19.56 4.39 -5.08
N THR A 225 -19.71 3.22 -4.44
CA THR A 225 -20.73 2.96 -3.42
C THR A 225 -20.04 2.77 -2.08
N ILE A 226 -20.45 3.55 -1.09
CA ILE A 226 -19.94 3.51 0.28
C ILE A 226 -21.08 3.10 1.21
N LYS A 227 -20.87 1.97 1.90
CA LYS A 227 -21.73 1.53 3.00
C LYS A 227 -21.03 1.82 4.31
N THR A 228 -21.67 2.58 5.19
CA THR A 228 -21.15 2.89 6.53
C THR A 228 -22.18 2.49 7.57
N THR A 229 -21.80 1.59 8.47
CA THR A 229 -22.68 1.15 9.57
C THR A 229 -22.40 1.94 10.83
N VAL A 230 -23.42 2.66 11.29
CA VAL A 230 -23.38 3.43 12.53
C VAL A 230 -24.17 2.67 13.59
N LYS A 231 -23.53 2.46 14.74
CA LYS A 231 -24.08 1.84 15.93
C LYS A 231 -24.47 2.94 16.93
N ASN A 232 -25.69 2.86 17.46
CA ASN A 232 -26.16 3.70 18.55
C ASN A 232 -26.21 2.86 19.85
N GLU A 233 -25.21 3.01 20.71
CA GLU A 233 -25.16 2.37 22.02
C GLU A 233 -25.71 3.25 23.15
N SER A 234 -26.43 4.31 22.82
CA SER A 234 -27.12 5.13 23.82
C SER A 234 -28.49 4.54 24.20
N THR A 235 -29.07 5.04 25.29
CA THR A 235 -30.37 4.59 25.80
C THR A 235 -31.57 5.19 25.07
N ALA A 236 -31.33 6.10 24.10
CA ALA A 236 -32.36 6.78 23.34
C ALA A 236 -32.11 6.66 21.84
N ALA A 237 -33.18 6.82 21.04
CA ALA A 237 -33.03 6.95 19.59
C ALA A 237 -32.28 8.25 19.24
N LYS A 238 -31.47 8.20 18.18
CA LYS A 238 -30.65 9.33 17.71
C LYS A 238 -30.99 9.69 16.27
N LYS A 239 -31.33 10.97 16.04
CA LYS A 239 -31.45 11.51 14.69
C LYS A 239 -30.03 11.78 14.18
N THR A 240 -29.59 10.91 13.27
CA THR A 240 -28.20 10.84 12.83
C THR A 240 -28.09 11.32 11.39
N THR A 241 -27.13 12.19 11.11
CA THR A 241 -26.74 12.57 9.75
C THR A 241 -25.35 12.03 9.47
N ILE A 242 -25.16 11.36 8.34
CA ILE A 242 -23.83 11.03 7.82
C ILE A 242 -23.50 11.97 6.67
N ARG A 243 -22.28 12.49 6.65
CA ARG A 243 -21.73 13.24 5.53
C ARG A 243 -20.49 12.52 5.01
N THR A 244 -20.54 12.10 3.75
CA THR A 244 -19.46 11.38 3.09
C THR A 244 -18.85 12.26 2.02
N THR A 245 -17.53 12.42 2.07
CA THR A 245 -16.76 13.29 1.18
C THR A 245 -15.73 12.46 0.43
N ILE A 246 -15.74 12.52 -0.91
CA ILE A 246 -14.75 11.89 -1.78
C ILE A 246 -13.67 12.92 -2.11
N ILE A 247 -12.43 12.55 -1.86
CA ILE A 247 -11.28 13.44 -1.87
C ILE A 247 -10.21 12.84 -2.78
N ASP A 248 -9.60 13.68 -3.61
CA ASP A 248 -8.51 13.29 -4.49
C ASP A 248 -7.17 13.11 -3.74
N LYS A 249 -6.09 12.82 -4.46
CA LYS A 249 -4.76 12.60 -3.86
C LYS A 249 -4.14 13.87 -3.26
N ASP A 250 -4.54 15.05 -3.73
CA ASP A 250 -3.99 16.36 -3.34
C ASP A 250 -4.80 17.01 -2.21
N GLY A 251 -5.94 16.43 -1.86
CA GLY A 251 -6.80 16.85 -0.76
C GLY A 251 -8.07 17.59 -1.21
N MET A 252 -8.31 17.75 -2.51
CA MET A 252 -9.48 18.46 -3.02
C MET A 252 -10.74 17.60 -2.96
N VAL A 253 -11.83 18.21 -2.51
CA VAL A 253 -13.15 17.56 -2.50
C VAL A 253 -13.69 17.47 -3.92
N LEU A 254 -13.95 16.23 -4.38
CA LEU A 254 -14.55 15.97 -5.69
C LEU A 254 -16.07 15.91 -5.62
N LYS A 255 -16.59 15.20 -4.61
CA LYS A 255 -18.04 15.05 -4.38
C LYS A 255 -18.33 14.90 -2.90
N LYS A 256 -19.54 15.28 -2.51
CA LYS A 256 -20.04 15.18 -1.14
C LYS A 256 -21.50 14.80 -1.14
N VAL A 257 -21.92 13.98 -0.17
CA VAL A 257 -23.30 13.55 -0.01
C VAL A 257 -23.66 13.44 1.47
N SER A 258 -24.88 13.85 1.81
CA SER A 258 -25.43 13.70 3.16
C SER A 258 -26.66 12.78 3.16
N SER A 259 -26.86 12.05 4.23
CA SER A 259 -28.05 11.21 4.43
C SER A 259 -28.44 11.19 5.90
N GLU A 260 -29.73 11.13 6.19
CA GLU A 260 -30.25 11.14 7.56
C GLU A 260 -31.00 9.84 7.87
N ALA A 261 -30.88 9.37 9.11
CA ALA A 261 -31.70 8.28 9.65
C ALA A 261 -31.89 8.44 11.16
N THR A 262 -33.02 7.98 11.67
CA THR A 262 -33.21 7.81 13.11
C THR A 262 -32.80 6.40 13.51
N ILE A 263 -31.74 6.29 14.31
CA ILE A 263 -31.21 5.00 14.79
C ILE A 263 -31.78 4.75 16.19
N ALA A 264 -32.52 3.65 16.36
CA ALA A 264 -33.07 3.27 17.66
C ALA A 264 -31.97 3.06 18.72
N ALA A 265 -32.34 3.13 20.00
CA ALA A 265 -31.43 2.80 21.10
C ALA A 265 -30.92 1.36 20.95
N ASN A 266 -29.61 1.14 21.17
CA ASN A 266 -28.94 -0.16 21.04
C ASN A 266 -29.15 -0.85 19.68
N ALA A 267 -29.21 -0.07 18.60
CA ALA A 267 -29.40 -0.58 17.24
C ALA A 267 -28.29 -0.08 16.29
N ASN A 268 -28.21 -0.74 15.13
CA ASN A 268 -27.31 -0.36 14.04
C ASN A 268 -28.13 0.13 12.84
N TYR A 269 -27.56 1.04 12.06
CA TYR A 269 -28.09 1.43 10.77
C TYR A 269 -26.97 1.56 9.73
N THR A 270 -27.18 0.98 8.55
CA THR A 270 -26.21 1.05 7.44
C THR A 270 -26.66 2.11 6.44
N PHE A 271 -25.94 3.22 6.39
CA PHE A 271 -26.10 4.21 5.34
C PHE A 271 -25.49 3.70 4.05
N ARG A 272 -26.21 3.85 2.93
CA ARG A 272 -25.76 3.42 1.59
C ARG A 272 -25.76 4.63 0.67
N GLN A 273 -24.58 5.12 0.33
CA GLN A 273 -24.40 6.32 -0.49
C GLN A 273 -23.63 5.96 -1.75
N SER A 274 -24.06 6.44 -2.90
CA SER A 274 -23.36 6.24 -4.18
C SER A 274 -23.13 7.58 -4.85
N LEU A 275 -21.93 7.76 -5.39
CA LEU A 275 -21.52 8.98 -6.10
C LEU A 275 -20.87 8.61 -7.42
N VAL A 276 -21.12 9.40 -8.45
CA VAL A 276 -20.40 9.32 -9.74
C VAL A 276 -19.25 10.31 -9.70
N ILE A 277 -18.07 9.84 -10.10
CA ILE A 277 -16.85 10.64 -10.25
C ILE A 277 -16.54 10.73 -11.73
N GLU A 278 -16.43 11.96 -12.23
CA GLU A 278 -16.20 12.30 -13.64
C GLU A 278 -14.98 13.23 -13.74
N ASP A 279 -14.90 14.23 -12.86
CA ASP A 279 -13.73 15.09 -12.71
C ASP A 279 -12.60 14.40 -11.93
N GLU A 280 -11.35 14.69 -12.30
CA GLU A 280 -10.14 14.10 -11.69
C GLU A 280 -10.27 12.57 -11.52
N TYR A 281 -10.86 11.93 -12.54
CA TYR A 281 -11.13 10.51 -12.57
C TYR A 281 -9.88 9.74 -13.03
N HIS A 282 -9.35 8.93 -12.13
CA HIS A 282 -8.12 8.18 -12.29
C HIS A 282 -8.35 6.73 -11.89
N LEU A 283 -7.87 5.84 -12.75
CA LEU A 283 -7.88 4.41 -12.49
C LEU A 283 -6.69 4.01 -11.62
N TRP A 284 -6.90 3.05 -10.74
CA TRP A 284 -5.86 2.34 -10.03
C TRP A 284 -5.34 1.18 -10.89
N SER A 285 -4.02 1.07 -11.01
CA SER A 285 -3.31 -0.05 -11.65
C SER A 285 -1.92 -0.19 -11.05
N PRO A 286 -1.17 -1.27 -11.36
CA PRO A 286 0.22 -1.37 -10.94
C PRO A 286 1.10 -0.19 -11.36
N ASP A 287 0.89 0.38 -12.54
CA ASP A 287 1.71 1.49 -13.06
C ASP A 287 1.18 2.87 -12.66
N SER A 288 -0.09 2.96 -12.26
CA SER A 288 -0.75 4.16 -11.77
C SER A 288 -1.60 3.84 -10.54
N PRO A 289 -0.99 3.67 -9.34
CA PRO A 289 -1.69 3.27 -8.13
C PRO A 289 -2.44 4.46 -7.48
N TYR A 290 -3.36 5.06 -8.21
CA TYR A 290 -4.11 6.23 -7.73
C TYR A 290 -5.09 5.84 -6.63
N LEU A 291 -4.96 6.49 -5.46
CA LEU A 291 -5.82 6.27 -4.30
C LEU A 291 -6.61 7.55 -3.98
N TYR A 292 -7.94 7.41 -3.97
CA TYR A 292 -8.86 8.37 -3.40
C TYR A 292 -8.97 8.18 -1.90
N ARG A 293 -9.41 9.22 -1.19
CA ARG A 293 -9.86 9.11 0.19
C ARG A 293 -11.36 9.30 0.26
N VAL A 294 -11.99 8.58 1.18
CA VAL A 294 -13.36 8.84 1.62
C VAL A 294 -13.36 9.16 3.10
N ASN A 295 -13.90 10.33 3.43
CA ASN A 295 -14.07 10.80 4.80
C ASN A 295 -15.56 10.81 5.15
N SER A 296 -15.96 9.97 6.10
CA SER A 296 -17.35 9.85 6.57
C SER A 296 -17.46 10.41 7.98
N VAL A 297 -18.19 11.53 8.14
CA VAL A 297 -18.43 12.19 9.43
C VAL A 297 -19.85 11.90 9.89
N ILE A 298 -20.00 11.51 11.15
CA ILE A 298 -21.29 11.21 11.80
C ILE A 298 -21.68 12.36 12.70
N TYR A 299 -22.89 12.88 12.50
CA TYR A 299 -23.47 13.96 13.28
C TYR A 299 -24.63 13.45 14.13
N ASP A 300 -24.63 13.85 15.40
CA ASP A 300 -25.83 13.86 16.24
C ASP A 300 -26.46 15.24 16.11
N HIS A 301 -27.56 15.34 15.37
CA HIS A 301 -28.09 16.61 14.84
C HIS A 301 -27.03 17.37 14.01
N GLU A 302 -26.53 18.51 14.51
CA GLU A 302 -25.54 19.36 13.82
C GLU A 302 -24.12 19.17 14.40
N THR A 303 -23.96 18.35 15.45
CA THR A 303 -22.67 18.18 16.12
C THR A 303 -21.94 16.95 15.59
N PRO A 304 -20.71 17.07 15.05
CA PRO A 304 -19.91 15.91 14.66
C PRO A 304 -19.51 15.13 15.92
N VAL A 305 -19.85 13.84 15.97
CA VAL A 305 -19.59 12.97 17.12
C VAL A 305 -18.63 11.83 16.80
N ASP A 306 -18.49 11.45 15.53
CA ASP A 306 -17.58 10.41 15.09
C ASP A 306 -17.14 10.63 13.64
N PHE A 307 -16.04 10.00 13.22
CA PHE A 307 -15.60 9.97 11.83
C PHE A 307 -14.76 8.74 11.53
N VAL A 308 -14.69 8.37 10.26
CA VAL A 308 -13.77 7.37 9.73
C VAL A 308 -13.26 7.81 8.37
N GLU A 309 -11.99 7.51 8.07
CA GLU A 309 -11.37 7.76 6.77
C GLU A 309 -10.84 6.45 6.21
N ASN A 310 -11.08 6.21 4.92
CA ASN A 310 -10.63 5.02 4.20
C ASN A 310 -10.06 5.44 2.83
N THR A 311 -9.18 4.62 2.27
CA THR A 311 -8.70 4.78 0.89
C THR A 311 -9.40 3.80 -0.05
N PHE A 312 -9.53 4.15 -1.32
CA PHE A 312 -10.00 3.25 -2.36
C PHE A 312 -9.41 3.61 -3.73
N GLY A 313 -9.48 2.70 -4.70
CA GLY A 313 -9.04 2.93 -6.07
C GLY A 313 -10.05 2.40 -7.09
N PHE A 314 -10.31 3.16 -8.16
CA PHE A 314 -11.17 2.70 -9.25
C PHE A 314 -10.43 1.72 -10.13
N ARG A 315 -10.86 0.46 -10.13
CA ARG A 315 -10.35 -0.56 -11.05
C ARG A 315 -11.40 -1.61 -11.32
N LYS A 316 -11.36 -2.15 -12.53
CA LYS A 316 -12.16 -3.31 -12.95
C LYS A 316 -11.24 -4.35 -13.53
N PHE A 317 -11.44 -5.60 -13.15
CA PHE A 317 -10.76 -6.73 -13.76
C PHE A 317 -11.74 -7.82 -14.15
N THR A 318 -11.36 -8.57 -15.18
CA THR A 318 -12.10 -9.71 -15.73
C THR A 318 -11.13 -10.81 -16.15
N LEU A 319 -11.62 -12.04 -16.23
CA LEU A 319 -10.94 -13.12 -16.93
C LEU A 319 -11.58 -13.27 -18.31
N GLU A 320 -10.79 -13.09 -19.37
CA GLU A 320 -11.26 -13.12 -20.76
C GLU A 320 -10.54 -14.21 -21.56
N LYS A 321 -11.30 -15.11 -22.18
CA LYS A 321 -10.74 -16.24 -22.93
C LYS A 321 -9.87 -15.71 -24.08
N GLY A 322 -8.64 -16.21 -24.17
CA GLY A 322 -7.65 -15.76 -25.14
C GLY A 322 -6.93 -14.45 -24.79
N LYS A 323 -7.20 -13.86 -23.63
CA LYS A 323 -6.49 -12.70 -23.08
C LYS A 323 -5.97 -12.92 -21.65
N GLY A 324 -6.57 -13.84 -20.89
CA GLY A 324 -6.19 -14.10 -19.51
C GLY A 324 -6.80 -13.06 -18.57
N PHE A 325 -6.00 -12.47 -17.70
CA PHE A 325 -6.42 -11.41 -16.79
C PHE A 325 -6.41 -10.06 -17.50
N VAL A 326 -7.54 -9.36 -17.48
CA VAL A 326 -7.73 -8.05 -18.09
C VAL A 326 -8.00 -7.04 -16.99
N LEU A 327 -7.16 -6.02 -16.87
CA LEU A 327 -7.29 -4.93 -15.91
C LEU A 327 -7.57 -3.63 -16.66
N ASN A 328 -8.67 -2.96 -16.31
CA ASN A 328 -9.07 -1.69 -16.90
C ASN A 328 -9.18 -1.72 -18.46
N GLY A 329 -9.53 -2.87 -19.01
CA GLY A 329 -9.68 -3.09 -20.45
C GLY A 329 -8.45 -3.70 -21.15
N GLU A 330 -7.29 -3.72 -20.48
CA GLU A 330 -6.03 -4.19 -21.06
C GLU A 330 -5.56 -5.54 -20.46
N PRO A 331 -5.13 -6.50 -21.27
CA PRO A 331 -4.52 -7.74 -20.78
C PRO A 331 -3.25 -7.45 -19.96
N LEU A 332 -3.15 -8.08 -18.80
CA LEU A 332 -1.99 -7.97 -17.92
C LEU A 332 -1.58 -9.36 -17.41
N PHE A 333 -0.36 -9.77 -17.77
CA PHE A 333 0.23 -10.97 -17.19
C PHE A 333 0.89 -10.64 -15.85
N LEU A 334 0.57 -11.43 -14.82
CA LEU A 334 0.99 -11.18 -13.45
C LEU A 334 2.25 -11.98 -13.13
N VAL A 335 3.28 -11.32 -12.63
CA VAL A 335 4.57 -11.93 -12.26
C VAL A 335 4.94 -11.48 -10.87
N GLY A 336 5.23 -12.44 -10.00
CA GLY A 336 5.31 -12.18 -8.57
C GLY A 336 6.04 -13.23 -7.75
N ALA A 337 5.86 -13.13 -6.45
CA ALA A 337 6.42 -14.06 -5.47
C ALA A 337 5.44 -14.38 -4.33
N ASN A 338 5.66 -15.52 -3.70
CA ASN A 338 5.02 -15.90 -2.44
C ASN A 338 5.77 -15.26 -1.27
N ARG A 339 5.04 -14.85 -0.23
CA ARG A 339 5.58 -14.12 0.92
C ARG A 339 5.15 -14.74 2.24
N HIS A 340 6.13 -15.09 3.07
CA HIS A 340 5.99 -15.13 4.52
C HIS A 340 6.42 -13.79 5.14
N GLN A 341 5.80 -13.37 6.24
CA GLN A 341 6.19 -12.11 6.90
C GLN A 341 7.44 -12.21 7.74
N SER A 342 7.76 -13.42 8.21
CA SER A 342 8.77 -13.61 9.24
C SER A 342 10.16 -13.19 8.80
N TYR A 343 10.94 -12.76 9.78
CA TYR A 343 12.35 -12.46 9.67
C TYR A 343 13.15 -13.33 10.64
N PRO A 344 14.40 -13.70 10.33
CA PRO A 344 15.25 -14.41 11.27
C PRO A 344 15.36 -13.66 12.59
N ASN A 345 15.57 -14.40 13.68
CA ASN A 345 15.72 -13.89 15.05
C ASN A 345 14.47 -13.26 15.69
N ILE A 346 13.71 -12.45 14.97
CA ILE A 346 12.56 -11.71 15.49
C ILE A 346 11.20 -12.34 15.13
N GLY A 347 11.19 -13.32 14.22
CA GLY A 347 9.99 -14.04 13.83
C GLY A 347 8.95 -13.12 13.17
N ASP A 348 7.70 -13.25 13.60
CA ASP A 348 6.57 -12.48 13.07
C ASP A 348 6.43 -11.07 13.66
N ALA A 349 7.23 -10.72 14.68
CA ALA A 349 7.19 -9.40 15.33
C ALA A 349 7.92 -8.32 14.49
N VAL A 350 7.32 -8.01 13.34
CA VAL A 350 7.91 -7.18 12.28
C VAL A 350 7.30 -5.78 12.32
N PRO A 351 8.09 -4.69 12.31
CA PRO A 351 7.54 -3.34 12.30
C PRO A 351 6.92 -2.98 10.94
N ASN A 352 5.97 -2.05 10.95
CA ASN A 352 5.31 -1.51 9.74
C ASN A 352 6.30 -0.96 8.69
N SER A 353 7.46 -0.44 9.11
CA SER A 353 8.52 0.02 8.22
C SER A 353 9.12 -1.10 7.35
N PHE A 354 9.18 -2.34 7.87
CA PHE A 354 9.72 -3.49 7.14
C PHE A 354 8.71 -4.04 6.14
N HIS A 355 7.42 -4.07 6.49
CA HIS A 355 6.34 -4.43 5.56
C HIS A 355 6.36 -3.53 4.32
N TYR A 356 6.44 -2.21 4.51
CA TYR A 356 6.56 -1.26 3.40
C TYR A 356 7.83 -1.47 2.58
N ASN A 357 8.99 -1.61 3.24
CA ASN A 357 10.27 -1.77 2.54
C ASN A 357 10.35 -3.06 1.73
N GLU A 358 9.74 -4.15 2.21
CA GLU A 358 9.67 -5.41 1.45
C GLU A 358 8.77 -5.28 0.23
N ALA A 359 7.58 -4.67 0.37
CA ALA A 359 6.72 -4.36 -0.78
C ALA A 359 7.44 -3.47 -1.82
N LEU A 360 8.17 -2.46 -1.36
CA LEU A 360 8.98 -1.58 -2.23
C LEU A 360 10.08 -2.35 -2.96
N GLN A 361 10.70 -3.35 -2.32
CA GLN A 361 11.69 -4.20 -3.00
C GLN A 361 11.07 -5.04 -4.11
N TYR A 362 9.88 -5.62 -3.89
CA TYR A 362 9.15 -6.32 -4.95
C TYR A 362 8.77 -5.36 -6.10
N LYS A 363 8.28 -4.17 -5.79
CA LYS A 363 7.97 -3.16 -6.82
C LYS A 363 9.20 -2.75 -7.61
N LYS A 364 10.33 -2.53 -6.94
CA LYS A 364 11.63 -2.24 -7.59
C LYS A 364 12.12 -3.40 -8.45
N ALA A 365 11.70 -4.65 -8.18
CA ALA A 365 11.95 -5.80 -9.04
C ALA A 365 11.05 -5.85 -10.28
N GLY A 366 10.03 -4.98 -10.35
CA GLY A 366 8.99 -5.00 -11.38
C GLY A 366 7.86 -6.00 -11.12
N MET A 367 7.86 -6.70 -9.98
CA MET A 367 6.79 -7.62 -9.62
C MET A 367 5.48 -6.86 -9.42
N ASN A 368 4.38 -7.43 -9.93
CA ASN A 368 3.05 -6.81 -9.93
C ASN A 368 1.99 -7.62 -9.21
N ILE A 369 2.31 -8.82 -8.70
CA ILE A 369 1.44 -9.60 -7.80
C ILE A 369 2.26 -10.21 -6.65
N ILE A 370 1.66 -10.31 -5.47
CA ILE A 370 2.20 -11.09 -4.34
C ILE A 370 1.11 -12.02 -3.80
N ARG A 371 1.50 -13.26 -3.51
CA ARG A 371 0.65 -14.22 -2.77
C ARG A 371 1.06 -14.26 -1.31
N THR A 372 0.10 -14.10 -0.41
CA THR A 372 0.34 -14.05 1.04
C THR A 372 0.28 -15.42 1.70
N SER A 373 1.23 -16.28 1.34
CA SER A 373 1.35 -17.65 1.84
C SER A 373 1.67 -17.72 3.34
N HIS A 374 0.97 -18.48 4.18
CA HIS A 374 -0.37 -19.03 3.98
C HIS A 374 -1.26 -18.63 5.15
N TYR A 375 -1.41 -17.31 5.32
CA TYR A 375 -2.14 -16.70 6.41
C TYR A 375 -2.43 -15.22 6.12
N THR A 376 -3.42 -14.69 6.82
CA THR A 376 -3.77 -13.26 6.80
C THR A 376 -2.56 -12.44 7.19
N GLN A 377 -2.15 -11.54 6.30
CA GLN A 377 -0.97 -10.70 6.50
C GLN A 377 -1.33 -9.43 7.26
N ASP A 378 -0.28 -8.74 7.70
CA ASP A 378 -0.42 -7.43 8.32
C ASP A 378 -1.03 -6.42 7.32
N ASP A 379 -2.02 -5.66 7.77
CA ASP A 379 -2.68 -4.61 7.01
C ASP A 379 -1.68 -3.55 6.50
N ALA A 380 -0.58 -3.33 7.22
CA ALA A 380 0.52 -2.48 6.79
C ALA A 380 1.16 -2.93 5.48
N PHE A 381 1.25 -4.25 5.22
CA PHE A 381 1.75 -4.76 3.94
C PHE A 381 0.75 -4.51 2.81
N LEU A 382 -0.55 -4.71 3.07
CA LEU A 382 -1.60 -4.50 2.06
C LEU A 382 -1.75 -3.02 1.70
N LYS A 383 -1.67 -2.11 2.68
CA LYS A 383 -1.59 -0.65 2.45
C LYS A 383 -0.38 -0.29 1.59
N ALA A 384 0.79 -0.88 1.86
CA ALA A 384 1.96 -0.65 1.03
C ALA A 384 1.74 -1.13 -0.42
N CYS A 385 1.06 -2.27 -0.61
CA CYS A 385 0.71 -2.79 -1.93
C CYS A 385 -0.29 -1.91 -2.68
N ASP A 386 -1.27 -1.33 -2.00
CA ASP A 386 -2.18 -0.34 -2.57
C ASP A 386 -1.43 0.90 -3.08
N GLU A 387 -0.53 1.44 -2.25
CA GLU A 387 0.27 2.64 -2.56
C GLU A 387 1.30 2.40 -3.66
N LEU A 388 1.89 1.20 -3.72
CA LEU A 388 2.96 0.86 -4.66
C LEU A 388 2.46 0.22 -5.95
N GLY A 389 1.17 -0.08 -6.06
CA GLY A 389 0.60 -0.74 -7.23
C GLY A 389 1.08 -2.19 -7.36
N ILE A 390 0.76 -3.01 -6.37
CA ILE A 390 1.04 -4.45 -6.36
C ILE A 390 -0.26 -5.17 -6.07
N LEU A 391 -0.66 -6.09 -6.95
CA LEU A 391 -1.86 -6.91 -6.78
C LEU A 391 -1.64 -7.99 -5.71
N ILE A 392 -2.70 -8.39 -5.03
CA ILE A 392 -2.64 -9.35 -3.92
C ILE A 392 -3.55 -10.56 -4.18
N TYR A 393 -2.97 -11.74 -3.97
CA TYR A 393 -3.68 -12.96 -3.64
C TYR A 393 -3.57 -13.16 -2.12
N GLU A 394 -4.67 -12.92 -1.40
CA GLU A 394 -4.76 -13.12 0.05
C GLU A 394 -5.47 -14.41 0.45
N GLU A 395 -5.02 -15.07 1.52
CA GLU A 395 -5.55 -16.37 1.96
C GLU A 395 -5.57 -16.53 3.50
N PRO A 396 -6.50 -17.33 4.06
CA PRO A 396 -6.62 -17.53 5.52
C PRO A 396 -5.48 -18.41 6.06
N SER A 397 -5.36 -18.55 7.39
CA SER A 397 -4.25 -19.34 7.96
C SER A 397 -4.49 -20.85 7.91
N THR A 398 -3.91 -21.54 6.92
CA THR A 398 -3.87 -23.01 6.86
C THR A 398 -2.71 -23.45 5.97
N TRP A 399 -2.54 -24.75 5.72
CA TRP A 399 -1.60 -25.29 4.75
C TRP A 399 -2.26 -26.45 4.01
N ILE A 400 -1.87 -27.71 4.27
CA ILE A 400 -2.32 -28.89 3.51
C ILE A 400 -3.52 -29.61 4.14
N GLU A 401 -3.52 -29.71 5.46
CA GLU A 401 -4.42 -30.57 6.21
C GLU A 401 -5.45 -29.72 6.97
N TRP A 402 -6.62 -30.30 7.24
CA TRP A 402 -7.78 -29.58 7.78
C TRP A 402 -8.34 -30.29 9.01
N GLY A 403 -8.88 -29.51 9.95
CA GLY A 403 -9.37 -30.00 11.24
C GLY A 403 -10.82 -30.49 11.25
N GLY A 404 -11.34 -30.76 12.45
CA GLY A 404 -12.77 -31.11 12.67
C GLY A 404 -13.70 -29.90 12.67
N ASP A 405 -14.97 -30.09 13.05
CA ASP A 405 -16.02 -29.07 12.91
C ASP A 405 -15.70 -27.75 13.61
N THR A 406 -15.31 -27.78 14.90
CA THR A 406 -14.96 -26.56 15.66
C THR A 406 -13.76 -25.83 15.07
N TRP A 407 -12.76 -26.57 14.58
CA TRP A 407 -11.60 -26.00 13.91
C TRP A 407 -12.03 -25.26 12.63
N PHE A 408 -12.93 -25.87 11.85
CA PHE A 408 -13.47 -25.27 10.64
C PHE A 408 -14.31 -24.04 10.93
N GLU A 409 -15.19 -24.09 11.93
CA GLU A 409 -15.98 -22.93 12.35
C GLU A 409 -15.08 -21.74 12.73
N ASN A 410 -13.96 -22.00 13.39
CA ASN A 410 -12.98 -20.98 13.72
C ASN A 410 -12.25 -20.46 12.47
N LEU A 411 -11.84 -21.34 11.55
CA LEU A 411 -11.23 -20.94 10.27
C LEU A 411 -12.21 -20.11 9.42
N GLU A 412 -13.49 -20.46 9.38
CA GLU A 412 -14.51 -19.69 8.68
C GLU A 412 -14.69 -18.30 9.31
N LYS A 413 -14.80 -18.22 10.64
CA LYS A 413 -14.86 -16.94 11.35
C LYS A 413 -13.63 -16.08 11.06
N ALA A 414 -12.44 -16.68 11.06
CA ALA A 414 -11.20 -15.99 10.71
C ALA A 414 -11.21 -15.50 9.26
N THR A 415 -11.66 -16.33 8.32
CA THR A 415 -11.74 -15.96 6.89
C THR A 415 -12.73 -14.82 6.66
N ARG A 416 -13.89 -14.83 7.31
CA ARG A 416 -14.83 -13.70 7.26
C ARG A 416 -14.24 -12.44 7.86
N THR A 417 -13.51 -12.57 8.97
CA THR A 417 -12.81 -11.44 9.62
C THR A 417 -11.76 -10.84 8.70
N MET A 418 -10.92 -11.67 8.07
CA MET A 418 -9.93 -11.26 7.07
C MET A 418 -10.58 -10.49 5.92
N ILE A 419 -11.59 -11.08 5.26
CA ILE A 419 -12.25 -10.44 4.11
C ILE A 419 -12.90 -9.13 4.53
N ARG A 420 -13.62 -9.08 5.65
CA ARG A 420 -14.26 -7.85 6.12
C ARG A 420 -13.26 -6.75 6.44
N ASN A 421 -12.10 -7.10 7.00
CA ASN A 421 -11.04 -6.14 7.30
C ASN A 421 -10.41 -5.59 6.01
N HIS A 422 -10.13 -6.47 5.05
CA HIS A 422 -9.27 -6.16 3.90
C HIS A 422 -10.02 -5.88 2.58
N ARG A 423 -11.35 -6.09 2.50
CA ARG A 423 -12.15 -5.93 1.26
C ARG A 423 -12.11 -4.55 0.60
N ASN A 424 -11.65 -3.52 1.31
CA ASN A 424 -11.52 -2.17 0.75
C ASN A 424 -10.19 -1.95 0.00
N HIS A 425 -9.20 -2.83 0.14
CA HIS A 425 -7.93 -2.72 -0.60
C HIS A 425 -8.16 -2.91 -2.12
N PRO A 426 -7.84 -1.92 -2.96
CA PRO A 426 -7.90 -2.07 -4.41
C PRO A 426 -6.93 -3.14 -4.93
N SER A 427 -5.81 -3.39 -4.22
CA SER A 427 -4.79 -4.37 -4.58
C SER A 427 -5.29 -5.83 -4.58
N ILE A 428 -6.21 -6.20 -3.70
CA ILE A 428 -6.68 -7.58 -3.59
C ILE A 428 -7.55 -7.94 -4.79
N ILE A 429 -7.19 -9.04 -5.46
CA ILE A 429 -7.94 -9.59 -6.60
C ILE A 429 -8.35 -11.05 -6.42
N VAL A 430 -7.68 -11.79 -5.52
CA VAL A 430 -7.96 -13.20 -5.26
C VAL A 430 -8.10 -13.45 -3.76
N TRP A 431 -9.17 -14.14 -3.38
CA TRP A 431 -9.32 -14.78 -2.07
C TRP A 431 -9.01 -16.28 -2.17
N GLY A 432 -8.05 -16.76 -1.39
CA GLY A 432 -7.69 -18.17 -1.31
C GLY A 432 -8.79 -19.02 -0.69
N ALA A 433 -9.43 -19.84 -1.51
CA ALA A 433 -10.46 -20.80 -1.10
C ALA A 433 -9.89 -22.21 -0.83
N GLY A 434 -8.65 -22.47 -1.23
CA GLY A 434 -7.94 -23.71 -0.91
C GLY A 434 -6.44 -23.49 -0.96
N ILE A 435 -5.78 -23.71 0.17
CA ILE A 435 -4.34 -23.45 0.34
C ILE A 435 -3.58 -24.74 0.07
N ASN A 436 -2.55 -24.66 -0.77
CA ASN A 436 -1.60 -25.69 -1.22
C ASN A 436 -2.12 -27.11 -1.58
N HIS A 437 -3.07 -27.73 -0.88
CA HIS A 437 -3.58 -29.09 -1.15
C HIS A 437 -5.00 -29.34 -0.59
N ARG A 438 -5.57 -30.51 -0.95
CA ARG A 438 -6.82 -31.16 -0.47
C ARG A 438 -7.57 -30.46 0.66
N GLY A 439 -8.87 -30.17 0.51
CA GLY A 439 -9.74 -29.69 1.59
C GLY A 439 -11.18 -29.47 1.12
N PRO A 440 -12.11 -29.02 1.97
CA PRO A 440 -13.45 -28.62 1.55
C PRO A 440 -13.41 -27.25 0.88
N VAL A 441 -12.71 -27.16 -0.25
CA VAL A 441 -12.66 -25.98 -1.14
C VAL A 441 -14.07 -25.40 -1.39
N PRO A 442 -15.14 -26.20 -1.59
CA PRO A 442 -16.49 -25.65 -1.72
C PRO A 442 -16.95 -24.81 -0.51
N ARG A 443 -16.56 -25.18 0.72
CA ARG A 443 -16.97 -24.47 1.94
C ARG A 443 -16.30 -23.10 2.01
N MET A 444 -14.97 -23.06 1.87
CA MET A 444 -14.21 -21.81 1.88
C MET A 444 -14.52 -20.91 0.67
N GLN A 445 -14.75 -21.51 -0.51
CA GLN A 445 -15.28 -20.81 -1.68
C GLN A 445 -16.59 -20.09 -1.36
N THR A 446 -17.53 -20.82 -0.73
CA THR A 446 -18.84 -20.27 -0.35
C THR A 446 -18.67 -19.11 0.62
N VAL A 447 -17.85 -19.28 1.68
CA VAL A 447 -17.54 -18.21 2.63
C VAL A 447 -16.97 -16.97 1.93
N ALA A 448 -16.00 -17.14 1.03
CA ALA A 448 -15.40 -16.03 0.31
C ALA A 448 -16.43 -15.30 -0.59
N LYS A 449 -17.26 -16.05 -1.33
CA LYS A 449 -18.28 -15.47 -2.21
C LYS A 449 -19.47 -14.86 -1.47
N GLU A 450 -19.81 -15.34 -0.29
CA GLU A 450 -20.79 -14.69 0.59
C GLU A 450 -20.30 -13.34 1.10
N GLU A 451 -19.01 -13.24 1.47
CA GLU A 451 -18.43 -12.00 2.00
C GLU A 451 -18.09 -10.98 0.90
N ASP A 452 -17.53 -11.45 -0.22
CA ASP A 452 -17.10 -10.63 -1.35
C ASP A 452 -17.18 -11.37 -2.71
N PRO A 453 -18.34 -11.32 -3.39
CA PRO A 453 -18.53 -12.00 -4.67
C PRO A 453 -17.81 -11.34 -5.85
N PHE A 454 -17.24 -10.14 -5.67
CA PHE A 454 -16.68 -9.32 -6.75
C PHE A 454 -15.23 -9.66 -7.07
N ARG A 455 -14.55 -10.38 -6.19
CA ARG A 455 -13.16 -10.81 -6.37
C ARG A 455 -13.09 -12.28 -6.76
N LEU A 456 -11.99 -12.63 -7.43
CA LEU A 456 -11.74 -14.00 -7.84
C LEU A 456 -11.50 -14.86 -6.59
N THR A 457 -11.76 -16.14 -6.73
CA THR A 457 -11.28 -17.15 -5.80
C THR A 457 -10.40 -18.13 -6.52
N ALA A 458 -9.41 -18.63 -5.80
CA ALA A 458 -8.52 -19.64 -6.30
C ALA A 458 -8.35 -20.74 -5.26
N SER A 459 -8.16 -21.97 -5.75
CA SER A 459 -7.70 -23.07 -4.92
C SER A 459 -6.48 -23.71 -5.55
N ALA A 460 -5.51 -23.99 -4.70
CA ALA A 460 -4.38 -24.82 -5.03
C ALA A 460 -4.81 -26.20 -5.51
N SER A 461 -4.33 -26.58 -6.69
CA SER A 461 -4.39 -27.94 -7.21
C SER A 461 -2.97 -28.40 -7.50
N ALA A 462 -2.49 -29.38 -6.75
CA ALA A 462 -1.17 -29.90 -7.00
C ALA A 462 -1.20 -30.89 -8.20
N PRO A 463 -0.07 -31.06 -8.89
CA PRO A 463 0.02 -31.99 -10.01
C PRO A 463 -0.34 -33.45 -9.69
N TRP A 464 -0.15 -33.84 -8.43
CA TRP A 464 -0.27 -35.21 -7.96
C TRP A 464 -1.54 -35.47 -7.13
N ASP A 465 -2.33 -34.45 -6.81
CA ASP A 465 -3.64 -34.59 -6.17
C ASP A 465 -4.58 -33.38 -6.38
N GLY A 466 -5.89 -33.64 -6.32
CA GLY A 466 -6.93 -32.62 -6.49
C GLY A 466 -7.49 -32.49 -7.92
N PRO A 467 -8.47 -31.59 -8.14
CA PRO A 467 -9.03 -31.31 -9.46
C PRO A 467 -7.98 -30.78 -10.44
N LYS A 468 -8.05 -31.18 -11.71
CA LYS A 468 -7.15 -30.69 -12.79
C LYS A 468 -7.80 -29.58 -13.63
N ASN A 469 -8.65 -28.78 -13.00
CA ASN A 469 -9.40 -27.64 -13.54
C ASN A 469 -9.78 -26.70 -12.38
N GLU A 470 -10.53 -25.63 -12.65
CA GLU A 470 -10.91 -24.63 -11.64
C GLU A 470 -11.83 -25.19 -10.54
N GLY A 471 -12.43 -26.36 -10.76
CA GLY A 471 -13.40 -26.95 -9.84
C GLY A 471 -14.59 -26.02 -9.60
N ILE A 472 -14.75 -25.56 -8.37
CA ILE A 472 -15.80 -24.61 -7.95
C ILE A 472 -15.27 -23.17 -7.79
N THR A 473 -13.96 -22.97 -7.92
CA THR A 473 -13.30 -21.66 -7.84
C THR A 473 -13.26 -20.97 -9.20
N ASP A 474 -12.88 -19.69 -9.26
CA ASP A 474 -12.82 -18.96 -10.53
C ASP A 474 -11.54 -19.26 -11.33
N VAL A 475 -10.48 -19.75 -10.66
CA VAL A 475 -9.15 -19.93 -11.24
C VAL A 475 -8.55 -21.29 -10.85
N HIS A 476 -7.98 -21.98 -11.83
CA HIS A 476 -7.13 -23.14 -11.60
C HIS A 476 -5.73 -22.66 -11.19
N ALA A 477 -5.46 -22.63 -9.89
CA ALA A 477 -4.15 -22.26 -9.36
C ALA A 477 -3.33 -23.52 -9.08
N THR A 478 -2.16 -23.67 -9.71
CA THR A 478 -1.33 -24.86 -9.55
C THR A 478 0.04 -24.57 -8.95
N MET A 479 0.59 -25.56 -8.24
CA MET A 479 1.99 -25.58 -7.84
C MET A 479 2.79 -26.37 -8.86
N ASP A 480 3.68 -25.71 -9.60
CA ASP A 480 4.45 -26.36 -10.65
C ASP A 480 5.92 -26.51 -10.28
N TYR A 481 6.23 -27.62 -9.62
CA TYR A 481 7.60 -28.06 -9.35
C TYR A 481 8.08 -29.18 -10.28
N ARG A 482 7.16 -29.76 -11.07
CA ARG A 482 7.36 -31.00 -11.82
C ARG A 482 7.04 -30.87 -13.31
N ARG A 483 6.93 -29.63 -13.81
CA ARG A 483 6.61 -29.30 -15.22
C ARG A 483 5.25 -29.83 -15.64
N THR A 484 4.26 -29.65 -14.77
CA THR A 484 2.95 -30.26 -14.89
C THR A 484 2.13 -29.63 -16.01
N GLU A 485 1.34 -30.47 -16.69
CA GLU A 485 0.39 -30.02 -17.71
C GLU A 485 -0.78 -29.27 -17.06
N PHE A 486 -1.25 -28.22 -17.71
CA PHE A 486 -2.41 -27.45 -17.28
C PHE A 486 -3.52 -27.50 -18.33
N PRO A 487 -4.79 -27.48 -17.91
CA PRO A 487 -5.94 -27.49 -18.80
C PRO A 487 -5.98 -26.25 -19.70
N GLU A 488 -5.92 -26.43 -21.02
CA GLU A 488 -5.94 -25.31 -21.97
C GLU A 488 -7.24 -24.51 -21.98
N SER A 489 -8.37 -25.15 -21.61
CA SER A 489 -9.68 -24.51 -21.57
C SER A 489 -9.89 -23.60 -20.36
N ALA A 490 -9.03 -23.72 -19.34
CA ALA A 490 -9.21 -23.09 -18.05
C ALA A 490 -8.42 -21.78 -17.91
N PHE A 491 -8.90 -20.88 -17.06
CA PHE A 491 -8.05 -19.79 -16.58
C PHE A 491 -7.09 -20.34 -15.54
N THR A 492 -5.79 -20.30 -15.86
CA THR A 492 -4.76 -20.93 -15.02
C THR A 492 -3.74 -19.90 -14.54
N MET A 493 -3.27 -20.10 -13.31
CA MET A 493 -2.03 -19.49 -12.84
C MET A 493 -1.13 -20.53 -12.20
N VAL A 494 0.19 -20.30 -12.29
CA VAL A 494 1.10 -20.94 -11.34
C VAL A 494 1.23 -20.05 -10.12
N MET A 495 0.52 -20.42 -9.07
CA MET A 495 0.58 -19.72 -7.78
C MET A 495 1.89 -20.01 -7.04
N GLU A 496 2.60 -21.07 -7.45
CA GLU A 496 3.87 -21.46 -6.83
C GLU A 496 4.75 -22.24 -7.81
N HIS A 497 5.96 -21.75 -8.08
CA HIS A 497 7.00 -22.46 -8.82
C HIS A 497 8.37 -22.25 -8.22
N GLY A 498 9.31 -23.18 -8.42
CA GLY A 498 10.66 -23.05 -7.86
C GLY A 498 11.43 -21.82 -8.35
N SER A 499 12.54 -21.51 -7.67
CA SER A 499 13.49 -20.48 -8.08
C SER A 499 14.92 -21.03 -8.09
N SER A 500 15.80 -20.40 -8.87
CA SER A 500 17.23 -20.73 -8.88
C SER A 500 18.10 -19.45 -8.88
N PRO A 501 19.30 -19.48 -8.27
CA PRO A 501 20.18 -18.30 -8.23
C PRO A 501 20.52 -17.70 -9.60
N ASN A 502 20.60 -18.55 -10.63
CA ASN A 502 20.88 -18.16 -12.02
C ASN A 502 19.62 -17.83 -12.84
N SER A 503 18.46 -17.73 -12.19
CA SER A 503 17.13 -17.46 -12.76
C SER A 503 16.61 -18.41 -13.84
N GLU A 504 17.27 -19.52 -14.15
CA GLU A 504 16.81 -20.46 -15.19
C GLU A 504 15.45 -21.08 -14.87
N VAL A 505 15.20 -21.44 -13.60
CA VAL A 505 13.89 -22.00 -13.20
C VAL A 505 12.79 -20.93 -13.34
N ASN A 506 13.06 -19.70 -12.91
CA ASN A 506 12.13 -18.58 -13.01
C ASN A 506 11.80 -18.26 -14.49
N GLN A 507 12.82 -18.18 -15.34
CA GLN A 507 12.70 -17.98 -16.79
C GLN A 507 11.82 -19.07 -17.44
N PHE A 508 12.08 -20.34 -17.11
CA PHE A 508 11.32 -21.47 -17.63
C PHE A 508 9.82 -21.37 -17.30
N HIS A 509 9.46 -21.14 -16.04
CA HIS A 509 8.05 -21.09 -15.65
C HIS A 509 7.33 -19.86 -16.21
N ILE A 510 7.95 -18.67 -16.16
CA ILE A 510 7.31 -17.45 -16.69
C ILE A 510 7.10 -17.58 -18.21
N SER A 511 8.10 -18.06 -18.95
CA SER A 511 7.98 -18.31 -20.39
C SER A 511 6.90 -19.36 -20.71
N ARG A 512 6.89 -20.48 -19.97
CA ARG A 512 5.91 -21.56 -20.16
C ARG A 512 4.48 -21.06 -19.93
N TYR A 513 4.25 -20.30 -18.87
CA TYR A 513 2.91 -19.82 -18.55
C TYR A 513 2.47 -18.70 -19.49
N LYS A 514 3.36 -17.77 -19.88
CA LYS A 514 3.06 -16.76 -20.93
C LYS A 514 2.68 -17.38 -22.28
N GLY A 515 3.13 -18.62 -22.55
CA GLY A 515 2.86 -19.33 -23.81
C GLY A 515 1.39 -19.71 -24.05
N ASN A 516 0.54 -19.70 -23.02
CA ASN A 516 -0.90 -19.94 -23.16
C ASN A 516 -1.67 -18.67 -22.80
N LYS A 517 -2.55 -18.22 -23.70
CA LYS A 517 -3.30 -16.96 -23.54
C LYS A 517 -4.38 -16.99 -22.46
N ASN A 518 -4.77 -18.15 -21.94
CA ASN A 518 -5.66 -18.25 -20.78
C ASN A 518 -4.89 -18.26 -19.46
N ASN A 519 -3.58 -18.49 -19.51
CA ASN A 519 -2.74 -18.36 -18.33
C ASN A 519 -2.46 -16.88 -18.07
N PHE A 520 -2.52 -16.48 -16.82
CA PHE A 520 -2.43 -15.05 -16.49
C PHE A 520 -1.48 -14.71 -15.37
N ALA A 521 -0.94 -15.69 -14.62
CA ALA A 521 0.03 -15.39 -13.58
C ALA A 521 1.12 -16.45 -13.41
N ALA A 522 2.31 -16.00 -13.01
CA ALA A 522 3.40 -16.84 -12.53
C ALA A 522 4.05 -16.27 -11.26
N ILE A 523 3.92 -17.01 -10.16
CA ILE A 523 4.31 -16.58 -8.82
C ILE A 523 5.36 -17.55 -8.27
N THR A 524 6.56 -17.05 -7.97
CA THR A 524 7.67 -17.90 -7.53
C THR A 524 7.60 -18.22 -6.03
N TRP A 525 8.01 -19.43 -5.68
CA TRP A 525 8.46 -19.81 -4.34
C TRP A 525 9.98 -19.60 -4.29
N LEU A 526 10.46 -18.52 -3.68
CA LEU A 526 9.73 -17.57 -2.85
C LEU A 526 10.34 -16.17 -2.88
N GLY A 527 9.63 -15.19 -2.35
CA GLY A 527 10.06 -13.79 -2.37
C GLY A 527 11.29 -13.51 -1.53
N ALA A 528 11.31 -13.97 -0.29
CA ALA A 528 12.47 -13.91 0.60
C ALA A 528 12.61 -15.22 1.35
N ASP A 529 13.84 -15.71 1.52
CA ASP A 529 14.09 -16.87 2.37
C ASP A 529 13.54 -16.64 3.79
N TYR A 530 13.14 -17.73 4.45
CA TYR A 530 12.50 -17.72 5.75
C TYR A 530 12.79 -19.01 6.52
N ASN A 531 12.57 -18.95 7.84
CA ASN A 531 12.68 -20.09 8.72
C ASN A 531 11.49 -21.05 8.61
N HIS A 532 11.77 -22.34 8.54
CA HIS A 532 10.79 -23.41 8.33
C HIS A 532 11.13 -24.66 9.13
N LEU A 533 10.17 -25.58 9.31
CA LEU A 533 10.37 -26.83 10.08
C LEU A 533 10.42 -28.09 9.21
N GLN A 534 10.64 -27.96 7.91
CA GLN A 534 10.73 -29.11 7.03
C GLN A 534 12.11 -29.79 7.16
N PRO A 535 12.17 -31.12 7.36
CA PRO A 535 13.42 -31.85 7.35
C PRO A 535 13.97 -31.94 5.93
N ASP A 536 15.26 -31.65 5.76
CA ASP A 536 15.96 -31.87 4.49
C ASP A 536 16.35 -33.36 4.39
N ILE A 537 15.62 -34.14 3.59
CA ILE A 537 15.77 -35.61 3.53
C ILE A 537 16.63 -36.05 2.34
N VAL A 538 17.01 -35.17 1.40
CA VAL A 538 17.47 -35.60 0.07
C VAL A 538 18.94 -35.33 -0.24
N ASP A 539 19.66 -34.52 0.54
CA ASP A 539 21.06 -34.20 0.18
C ASP A 539 21.99 -34.21 1.40
N ALA A 540 22.96 -35.15 1.40
CA ALA A 540 24.01 -35.23 2.43
C ALA A 540 24.94 -34.00 2.44
N GLN A 541 24.74 -33.07 1.51
CA GLN A 541 25.48 -31.82 1.37
C GLN A 541 24.92 -30.68 2.24
N TRP A 542 23.67 -30.77 2.71
CA TRP A 542 23.01 -29.73 3.52
C TRP A 542 22.53 -30.32 4.86
N SER A 543 23.32 -30.12 5.91
CA SER A 543 22.96 -30.57 7.26
C SER A 543 21.86 -29.69 7.85
N ARG A 544 20.60 -30.15 7.85
CA ARG A 544 19.48 -29.60 8.65
C ARG A 544 19.39 -28.06 8.65
N ASP A 545 19.27 -27.46 7.48
CA ASP A 545 19.08 -26.01 7.37
C ASP A 545 17.59 -25.68 7.59
N PHE A 546 17.23 -25.16 8.78
CA PHE A 546 15.88 -24.64 9.07
C PHE A 546 15.65 -23.26 8.42
N MET A 547 16.49 -22.88 7.45
CA MET A 547 16.33 -21.74 6.56
C MET A 547 16.18 -22.22 5.12
N THR A 548 15.37 -21.51 4.33
CA THR A 548 15.35 -21.70 2.87
C THR A 548 16.53 -20.95 2.22
N THR A 549 17.01 -21.41 1.06
CA THR A 549 18.21 -20.81 0.41
C THR A 549 17.97 -20.39 -1.05
N TYR A 550 16.76 -20.57 -1.55
CA TYR A 550 16.41 -20.43 -2.96
C TYR A 550 15.49 -19.23 -3.27
N GLY A 551 15.12 -18.41 -2.28
CA GLY A 551 14.31 -17.20 -2.46
C GLY A 551 14.99 -16.10 -3.27
N VAL A 552 14.19 -15.17 -3.79
CA VAL A 552 14.65 -14.02 -4.61
C VAL A 552 15.48 -13.03 -3.78
N LEU A 553 15.11 -12.88 -2.51
CA LEU A 553 15.86 -12.15 -1.49
C LEU A 553 16.40 -13.13 -0.44
N SER A 554 17.49 -12.76 0.24
CA SER A 554 17.99 -13.50 1.41
C SER A 554 17.04 -13.37 2.61
N PRO A 555 17.26 -14.08 3.74
CA PRO A 555 16.39 -13.97 4.91
C PRO A 555 16.37 -12.57 5.53
N TYR A 556 17.48 -11.84 5.41
CA TYR A 556 17.58 -10.42 5.80
C TYR A 556 17.25 -9.46 4.66
N ARG A 557 16.58 -9.94 3.61
CA ARG A 557 16.11 -9.17 2.45
C ARG A 557 17.24 -8.52 1.65
N VAL A 558 18.39 -9.18 1.54
CA VAL A 558 19.46 -8.78 0.61
C VAL A 558 19.14 -9.34 -0.78
N PRO A 559 19.12 -8.52 -1.85
CA PRO A 559 18.86 -9.00 -3.21
C PRO A 559 19.89 -10.05 -3.68
N LYS A 560 19.40 -11.21 -4.16
CA LYS A 560 20.22 -12.23 -4.84
C LYS A 560 20.24 -11.99 -6.36
N PRO A 561 21.11 -12.64 -7.15
CA PRO A 561 21.19 -12.36 -8.59
C PRO A 561 19.87 -12.48 -9.36
N VAL A 562 19.01 -13.44 -9.01
CA VAL A 562 17.67 -13.61 -9.61
C VAL A 562 16.79 -12.36 -9.48
N TYR A 563 16.97 -11.54 -8.43
CA TYR A 563 16.27 -10.25 -8.27
C TYR A 563 16.53 -9.32 -9.46
N TYR A 564 17.78 -9.23 -9.90
CA TYR A 564 18.17 -8.38 -11.03
C TYR A 564 17.71 -8.96 -12.38
N TRP A 565 17.45 -10.28 -12.46
CA TRP A 565 16.78 -10.86 -13.62
C TRP A 565 15.31 -10.42 -13.69
N TYR A 566 14.57 -10.47 -12.57
CA TYR A 566 13.21 -9.94 -12.52
C TYR A 566 13.16 -8.47 -12.93
N GLN A 567 14.10 -7.65 -12.42
CA GLN A 567 14.23 -6.26 -12.87
C GLN A 567 14.40 -6.15 -14.39
N SER A 568 15.28 -6.97 -14.98
CA SER A 568 15.47 -6.94 -16.43
C SER A 568 14.25 -7.42 -17.22
N GLU A 569 13.47 -8.37 -16.70
CA GLU A 569 12.28 -8.90 -17.39
C GLU A 569 11.07 -7.96 -17.29
N LEU A 570 10.94 -7.22 -16.19
CA LEU A 570 9.70 -6.53 -15.82
C LEU A 570 9.80 -5.01 -15.78
N VAL A 571 11.00 -4.42 -15.68
CA VAL A 571 11.18 -2.97 -15.59
C VAL A 571 11.60 -2.40 -16.94
N ALA A 572 10.90 -1.36 -17.40
CA ALA A 572 11.16 -0.73 -18.70
C ALA A 572 12.47 0.09 -18.74
N LYS A 573 12.96 0.58 -17.59
CA LYS A 573 14.20 1.37 -17.51
C LYS A 573 15.40 0.54 -17.97
N PRO A 574 16.21 1.00 -18.94
CA PRO A 574 17.37 0.25 -19.41
C PRO A 574 18.32 -0.16 -18.29
N MET A 575 18.76 -1.41 -18.29
CA MET A 575 19.72 -1.95 -17.32
C MET A 575 20.63 -3.02 -17.91
N VAL A 576 21.80 -3.17 -17.31
CA VAL A 576 22.73 -4.29 -17.52
C VAL A 576 23.31 -4.64 -16.15
N HIS A 577 23.30 -5.92 -15.79
CA HIS A 577 23.85 -6.42 -14.53
C HIS A 577 24.60 -7.72 -14.79
N ILE A 578 25.89 -7.75 -14.52
CA ILE A 578 26.66 -9.01 -14.49
C ILE A 578 26.28 -9.71 -13.18
N ALA A 579 25.89 -10.98 -13.21
CA ALA A 579 25.52 -11.75 -12.02
C ALA A 579 26.76 -12.24 -11.25
N ASP A 580 26.68 -12.35 -9.92
CA ASP A 580 27.83 -12.74 -9.08
C ASP A 580 28.13 -14.25 -9.20
N GLU A 581 29.14 -14.73 -8.47
CA GLU A 581 29.60 -16.12 -8.57
C GLU A 581 28.56 -17.17 -8.17
N THR A 582 27.51 -16.79 -7.43
CA THR A 582 26.40 -17.71 -7.09
C THR A 582 25.57 -18.08 -8.34
N ALA A 583 25.55 -17.19 -9.33
CA ALA A 583 24.88 -17.37 -10.62
C ALA A 583 25.85 -17.60 -11.79
N SER A 584 27.08 -17.11 -11.69
CA SER A 584 28.15 -17.20 -12.69
C SER A 584 29.17 -18.29 -12.31
N ARG A 585 28.80 -19.56 -12.56
CA ARG A 585 29.58 -20.77 -12.24
C ARG A 585 29.80 -21.66 -13.46
N ASP A 586 30.65 -22.68 -13.34
CA ASP A 586 30.86 -23.74 -14.35
C ASP A 586 31.22 -23.21 -15.76
N GLY A 587 32.03 -22.15 -15.82
CA GLY A 587 32.44 -21.52 -17.08
C GLY A 587 31.32 -20.76 -17.80
N LYS A 588 30.26 -20.37 -17.08
CA LYS A 588 29.18 -19.51 -17.59
C LYS A 588 29.13 -18.22 -16.80
N ILE A 589 29.09 -17.10 -17.51
CA ILE A 589 28.76 -15.78 -16.95
C ILE A 589 27.32 -15.47 -17.33
N ARG A 590 26.54 -15.05 -16.34
CA ARG A 590 25.18 -14.55 -16.56
C ARG A 590 25.17 -13.03 -16.55
N VAL A 591 24.54 -12.46 -17.58
CA VAL A 591 24.23 -11.03 -17.62
C VAL A 591 22.73 -10.88 -17.77
N PHE A 592 22.13 -10.06 -16.91
CA PHE A 592 20.72 -9.72 -16.91
C PHE A 592 20.55 -8.31 -17.48
N SER A 593 19.73 -8.17 -18.52
CA SER A 593 19.55 -6.91 -19.23
C SER A 593 18.28 -6.93 -20.06
N ASN A 594 17.62 -5.77 -20.16
CA ASN A 594 16.53 -5.51 -21.10
C ASN A 594 17.01 -4.85 -22.41
N CYS A 595 18.31 -4.75 -22.63
CA CYS A 595 18.89 -4.27 -23.88
C CYS A 595 18.75 -5.32 -25.00
N GLN A 596 18.77 -4.89 -26.25
CA GLN A 596 18.67 -5.78 -27.41
C GLN A 596 19.94 -6.63 -27.61
N GLU A 597 21.11 -6.08 -27.27
CA GLU A 597 22.39 -6.77 -27.33
C GLU A 597 23.27 -6.43 -26.13
N VAL A 598 24.14 -7.36 -25.74
CA VAL A 598 25.17 -7.13 -24.74
C VAL A 598 26.54 -7.50 -25.30
N ALA A 599 27.50 -6.58 -25.20
CA ALA A 599 28.92 -6.86 -25.41
C ALA A 599 29.63 -7.05 -24.07
N LEU A 600 30.22 -8.23 -23.87
CA LEU A 600 30.99 -8.55 -22.67
C LEU A 600 32.49 -8.46 -22.98
N TYR A 601 33.23 -7.76 -22.14
CA TYR A 601 34.66 -7.57 -22.22
C TYR A 601 35.36 -8.14 -21.00
N HIS A 602 36.54 -8.71 -21.17
CA HIS A 602 37.47 -9.03 -20.09
C HIS A 602 38.77 -8.24 -20.28
N ASN A 603 39.14 -7.41 -19.29
CA ASN A 603 40.32 -6.54 -19.33
C ASN A 603 40.39 -5.70 -20.62
N GLY A 604 39.26 -5.16 -21.05
CA GLY A 604 39.14 -4.36 -22.27
C GLY A 604 39.09 -5.16 -23.58
N LYS A 605 39.35 -6.47 -23.56
CA LYS A 605 39.22 -7.34 -24.74
C LYS A 605 37.78 -7.87 -24.85
N LEU A 606 37.16 -7.70 -26.02
CA LEU A 606 35.84 -8.25 -26.30
C LEU A 606 35.87 -9.78 -26.19
N ILE A 607 34.98 -10.34 -25.37
CA ILE A 607 34.69 -11.78 -25.33
C ILE A 607 33.71 -12.10 -26.46
N ALA A 608 32.54 -11.47 -26.43
CA ALA A 608 31.51 -11.58 -27.45
C ALA A 608 30.53 -10.41 -27.34
N ARG A 609 29.86 -10.12 -28.44
CA ARG A 609 28.63 -9.31 -28.48
C ARG A 609 27.52 -10.24 -28.97
N GLN A 610 26.45 -10.36 -28.21
CA GLN A 610 25.36 -11.30 -28.51
C GLN A 610 24.00 -10.72 -28.14
N VAL A 611 22.97 -11.30 -28.74
CA VAL A 611 21.55 -11.14 -28.38
C VAL A 611 21.20 -12.02 -27.16
N PRO A 612 20.03 -11.82 -26.51
CA PRO A 612 19.56 -12.67 -25.42
C PRO A 612 19.52 -14.17 -25.78
N ASP A 613 19.54 -15.03 -24.77
CA ASP A 613 19.32 -16.48 -24.96
C ASP A 613 17.94 -16.73 -25.58
N ASN A 614 17.85 -17.58 -26.60
CA ASN A 614 16.64 -17.75 -27.42
C ASN A 614 16.16 -19.22 -27.53
N ASP A 615 16.49 -20.06 -26.55
CA ASP A 615 16.05 -21.45 -26.52
C ASP A 615 14.53 -21.57 -26.25
N LEU A 616 13.96 -22.74 -26.56
CA LEU A 616 12.51 -22.98 -26.45
C LEU A 616 11.94 -22.70 -25.05
N THR A 617 12.74 -22.78 -24.00
CA THR A 617 12.28 -22.51 -22.62
C THR A 617 12.13 -21.02 -22.32
N LYS A 618 12.56 -20.13 -23.21
CA LYS A 618 12.61 -18.68 -23.01
C LYS A 618 11.83 -17.87 -24.06
N ILE A 619 11.19 -18.55 -25.01
CA ILE A 619 10.61 -17.93 -26.22
C ILE A 619 9.50 -16.89 -25.94
N ASN A 620 8.84 -16.95 -24.79
CA ASN A 620 7.76 -16.02 -24.42
C ASN A 620 8.20 -14.96 -23.38
N LEU A 621 9.49 -14.88 -23.06
CA LEU A 621 10.01 -13.82 -22.17
C LEU A 621 10.21 -12.53 -22.95
N ASN A 622 10.11 -11.40 -22.25
CA ASN A 622 10.41 -10.09 -22.83
C ASN A 622 11.92 -9.90 -22.96
N HIS A 623 12.66 -10.29 -21.91
CA HIS A 623 14.10 -10.11 -21.78
C HIS A 623 14.75 -11.37 -21.16
N PRO A 624 14.96 -12.43 -21.98
CA PRO A 624 15.78 -13.58 -21.58
C PRO A 624 17.17 -13.14 -21.08
N SER A 625 17.75 -13.91 -20.17
CA SER A 625 19.14 -13.67 -19.74
C SER A 625 20.15 -13.87 -20.89
N PHE A 626 21.35 -13.34 -20.72
CA PHE A 626 22.48 -13.55 -21.64
C PHE A 626 23.46 -14.54 -21.00
N THR A 627 23.77 -15.63 -21.70
CA THR A 627 24.78 -16.59 -21.27
C THR A 627 26.06 -16.48 -22.09
N PHE A 628 27.16 -16.12 -21.43
CA PHE A 628 28.49 -16.16 -22.02
C PHE A 628 29.23 -17.41 -21.52
N LYS A 629 29.61 -18.31 -22.44
CA LYS A 629 30.47 -19.46 -22.13
C LYS A 629 31.92 -18.99 -22.00
N TYR A 630 32.27 -18.49 -20.84
CA TYR A 630 33.58 -17.95 -20.54
C TYR A 630 34.00 -18.27 -19.11
N ASN A 631 35.19 -18.86 -18.96
CA ASN A 631 35.73 -19.19 -17.65
C ASN A 631 36.49 -18.00 -17.05
N TRP A 632 35.77 -17.16 -16.30
CA TRP A 632 36.32 -15.97 -15.67
C TRP A 632 37.03 -16.30 -14.35
N LYS A 633 38.36 -16.26 -14.41
CA LYS A 633 39.25 -16.62 -13.29
C LYS A 633 39.87 -15.43 -12.56
N GLU A 634 40.10 -14.32 -13.26
CA GLU A 634 40.77 -13.13 -12.74
C GLU A 634 40.35 -11.90 -13.56
N GLY A 635 40.80 -10.71 -13.14
CA GLY A 635 40.60 -9.47 -13.89
C GLY A 635 39.17 -8.92 -13.83
N VAL A 636 38.86 -8.04 -14.79
CA VAL A 636 37.66 -7.21 -14.80
C VAL A 636 36.75 -7.60 -15.96
N LEU A 637 35.48 -7.86 -15.66
CA LEU A 637 34.42 -7.95 -16.64
C LEU A 637 33.72 -6.61 -16.81
N LYS A 638 33.41 -6.26 -18.05
CA LYS A 638 32.54 -5.12 -18.36
C LYS A 638 31.49 -5.56 -19.37
N ALA A 639 30.22 -5.38 -19.04
CA ALA A 639 29.10 -5.62 -19.93
C ALA A 639 28.56 -4.26 -20.41
N ILE A 640 28.39 -4.10 -21.72
CA ILE A 640 27.80 -2.91 -22.33
C ILE A 640 26.51 -3.34 -23.04
N GLY A 641 25.40 -2.73 -22.65
CA GLY A 641 24.08 -2.96 -23.24
C GLY A 641 23.81 -1.97 -24.37
N TYR A 642 23.28 -2.50 -25.47
CA TYR A 642 22.93 -1.73 -26.66
C TYR A 642 21.45 -1.86 -26.98
N THR A 643 20.84 -0.74 -27.35
CA THR A 643 19.47 -0.66 -27.90
C THR A 643 19.53 0.17 -29.16
N ASN A 644 18.96 -0.34 -30.25
CA ASN A 644 19.01 0.25 -31.59
C ASN A 644 20.44 0.57 -32.06
N GLY A 645 21.40 -0.27 -31.67
CA GLY A 645 22.83 -0.10 -32.00
C GLY A 645 23.58 0.89 -31.11
N GLU A 646 22.90 1.67 -30.27
CA GLU A 646 23.51 2.67 -29.38
C GLU A 646 23.81 2.09 -28.00
N LYS A 647 24.94 2.49 -27.41
CA LYS A 647 25.28 2.16 -26.03
C LYS A 647 24.32 2.92 -25.09
N VAL A 648 23.53 2.18 -24.31
CA VAL A 648 22.58 2.78 -23.35
C VAL A 648 22.99 2.58 -21.90
N MET A 649 23.69 1.48 -21.57
CA MET A 649 24.09 1.14 -20.20
C MET A 649 25.40 0.35 -20.18
N GLU A 650 26.12 0.41 -19.07
CA GLU A 650 27.24 -0.50 -18.81
C GLU A 650 27.33 -0.89 -17.34
N PHE A 651 27.93 -2.05 -17.10
CA PHE A 651 28.17 -2.58 -15.76
C PHE A 651 29.55 -3.21 -15.72
N THR A 652 30.34 -2.87 -14.71
CA THR A 652 31.69 -3.40 -14.51
C THR A 652 31.72 -4.20 -13.22
N ARG A 653 32.41 -5.34 -13.25
CA ARG A 653 32.66 -6.18 -12.08
C ARG A 653 34.09 -6.69 -12.07
N HIS A 654 34.73 -6.64 -10.92
CA HIS A 654 36.03 -7.25 -10.67
C HIS A 654 35.88 -8.68 -10.15
N LYS A 655 36.87 -9.54 -10.42
CA LYS A 655 36.88 -10.88 -9.83
C LYS A 655 37.10 -10.71 -8.35
N GLN A 656 36.22 -11.28 -7.52
CA GLN A 656 36.32 -11.11 -6.07
C GLN A 656 37.71 -11.51 -5.56
N GLY A 657 38.38 -10.56 -4.92
CA GLY A 657 39.68 -10.72 -4.30
C GLY A 657 39.58 -11.28 -2.89
N LYS A 658 40.63 -11.05 -2.10
CA LYS A 658 40.62 -11.38 -0.67
C LYS A 658 39.81 -10.34 0.10
N PRO A 659 39.09 -10.72 1.17
CA PRO A 659 38.45 -9.78 2.08
C PRO A 659 39.43 -8.67 2.53
N HIS A 660 39.01 -7.41 2.43
CA HIS A 660 39.85 -6.25 2.74
C HIS A 660 39.16 -5.24 3.70
N HIS A 661 37.90 -4.91 3.47
CA HIS A 661 37.18 -3.90 4.27
C HIS A 661 35.69 -4.20 4.40
N ILE A 662 35.04 -3.57 5.38
CA ILE A 662 33.61 -3.70 5.64
C ILE A 662 32.89 -2.40 5.28
N LYS A 663 31.82 -2.50 4.50
CA LYS A 663 30.85 -1.41 4.30
C LYS A 663 29.64 -1.66 5.21
N VAL A 664 29.21 -0.63 5.95
CA VAL A 664 28.07 -0.73 6.87
C VAL A 664 26.95 0.17 6.38
N GLU A 665 25.73 -0.36 6.32
CA GLU A 665 24.55 0.36 5.83
C GLU A 665 23.28 -0.05 6.58
N TYR A 666 22.36 0.89 6.79
CA TYR A 666 21.00 0.59 7.24
C TYR A 666 20.12 0.19 6.05
N ASN A 667 19.19 -0.74 6.26
CA ASN A 667 18.28 -1.18 5.21
C ASN A 667 17.29 -0.09 4.75
N ILE A 668 16.89 0.78 5.68
CA ILE A 668 15.93 1.88 5.46
C ILE A 668 16.58 3.17 5.98
N ASN A 669 16.81 4.13 5.09
CA ASN A 669 17.46 5.41 5.39
C ASN A 669 16.65 6.63 4.90
N ASP A 670 15.57 6.40 4.16
CA ASP A 670 14.68 7.40 3.55
C ASP A 670 13.35 7.55 4.31
N LYS A 671 13.19 6.83 5.42
CA LYS A 671 12.03 6.93 6.33
C LYS A 671 12.47 7.24 7.76
N PRO A 672 11.66 7.96 8.56
CA PRO A 672 11.98 8.24 9.95
C PRO A 672 12.20 6.95 10.75
N PHE A 673 13.19 6.94 11.65
CA PHE A 673 13.42 5.85 12.60
C PHE A 673 12.93 6.27 13.99
N TYR A 674 11.91 5.61 14.51
CA TYR A 674 11.24 6.08 15.72
C TYR A 674 11.88 5.55 17.01
N ALA A 675 12.06 6.43 17.98
CA ALA A 675 12.44 6.08 19.35
C ALA A 675 11.30 5.36 20.10
N GLY A 676 11.64 4.55 21.10
CA GLY A 676 10.70 3.81 21.96
C GLY A 676 10.67 2.30 21.72
N GLY A 677 11.51 1.78 20.82
CA GLY A 677 11.73 0.34 20.66
C GLY A 677 10.68 -0.45 19.88
N SER A 678 9.60 0.19 19.41
CA SER A 678 8.59 -0.45 18.54
C SER A 678 9.03 -0.49 17.07
N ASP A 679 9.85 0.46 16.63
CA ASP A 679 10.49 0.44 15.31
C ASP A 679 11.91 -0.12 15.41
N ILE A 680 12.35 -0.85 14.39
CA ILE A 680 13.68 -1.49 14.32
C ILE A 680 14.30 -1.27 12.94
N ARG A 681 15.63 -1.37 12.85
CA ARG A 681 16.36 -1.30 11.56
C ARG A 681 17.30 -2.49 11.41
N LEU A 682 17.42 -3.00 10.19
CA LEU A 682 18.50 -3.92 9.83
C LEU A 682 19.74 -3.12 9.49
N VAL A 683 20.89 -3.60 9.96
CA VAL A 683 22.21 -3.08 9.59
C VAL A 683 22.99 -4.17 8.89
N TYR A 684 23.39 -3.90 7.66
CA TYR A 684 24.22 -4.79 6.85
C TYR A 684 25.69 -4.43 7.01
N ALA A 685 26.54 -5.43 7.12
CA ALA A 685 27.99 -5.34 6.99
C ALA A 685 28.43 -6.18 5.79
N SER A 686 28.62 -5.54 4.64
CA SER A 686 29.13 -6.19 3.43
C SER A 686 30.65 -6.28 3.50
N ILE A 687 31.19 -7.49 3.35
CA ILE A 687 32.63 -7.75 3.28
C ILE A 687 33.09 -7.58 1.84
N LEU A 688 33.96 -6.59 1.64
CA LEU A 688 34.44 -6.15 0.34
C LEU A 688 35.95 -6.40 0.18
N ASP A 689 36.37 -6.69 -1.04
CA ASP A 689 37.80 -6.72 -1.41
C ASP A 689 38.39 -5.32 -1.61
N GLU A 690 39.60 -5.19 -2.15
CA GLU A 690 40.24 -3.89 -2.39
C GLU A 690 39.61 -3.07 -3.53
N HIS A 691 38.80 -3.71 -4.38
CA HIS A 691 38.08 -3.11 -5.50
C HIS A 691 36.59 -2.88 -5.19
N SER A 692 36.20 -3.05 -3.92
CA SER A 692 34.82 -2.92 -3.45
C SER A 692 33.84 -3.95 -4.03
N GLU A 693 34.32 -5.12 -4.48
CA GLU A 693 33.46 -6.26 -4.79
C GLU A 693 33.12 -7.05 -3.53
N VAL A 694 31.88 -7.55 -3.47
CA VAL A 694 31.43 -8.40 -2.37
C VAL A 694 32.12 -9.76 -2.46
N VAL A 695 32.80 -10.16 -1.38
CA VAL A 695 33.48 -11.46 -1.28
C VAL A 695 32.49 -12.51 -0.80
N THR A 696 31.78 -13.12 -1.73
CA THR A 696 30.62 -14.01 -1.47
C THR A 696 30.96 -15.29 -0.71
N ASN A 697 32.17 -15.81 -0.86
CA ASN A 697 32.62 -17.07 -0.25
C ASN A 697 33.29 -16.91 1.12
N THR A 698 33.35 -15.68 1.65
CA THR A 698 34.00 -15.41 2.93
C THR A 698 33.31 -16.12 4.11
N LYS A 699 34.11 -16.43 5.14
CA LYS A 699 33.68 -17.09 6.39
C LYS A 699 34.03 -16.26 7.63
N ASN A 700 34.33 -14.97 7.45
CA ASN A 700 34.56 -14.07 8.58
C ASN A 700 33.31 -13.99 9.47
N GLU A 701 33.52 -13.85 10.77
CA GLU A 701 32.50 -13.40 11.72
C GLU A 701 32.62 -11.90 11.92
N VAL A 702 31.49 -11.19 11.94
CA VAL A 702 31.46 -9.74 12.06
C VAL A 702 30.93 -9.35 13.43
N GLN A 703 31.78 -8.74 14.25
CA GLN A 703 31.42 -8.14 15.51
C GLN A 703 30.87 -6.73 15.29
N PHE A 704 29.63 -6.49 15.70
CA PHE A 704 29.02 -5.18 15.74
C PHE A 704 29.13 -4.54 17.12
N SER A 705 29.23 -3.22 17.13
CA SER A 705 29.19 -2.36 18.32
C SER A 705 28.35 -1.13 18.03
N ILE A 706 27.66 -0.62 19.05
CA ILE A 706 26.73 0.50 18.94
C ILE A 706 27.10 1.62 19.91
N SER A 707 26.93 2.87 19.49
CA SER A 707 26.98 4.05 20.36
C SER A 707 25.81 5.00 20.06
N GLY A 708 25.41 5.77 21.07
CA GLY A 708 24.17 6.56 21.03
C GLY A 708 22.97 5.79 21.60
N PRO A 709 21.74 6.33 21.45
CA PRO A 709 20.54 5.82 22.11
C PRO A 709 19.91 4.63 21.37
N GLY A 710 20.69 3.59 21.08
CA GLY A 710 20.25 2.38 20.40
C GLY A 710 20.85 1.10 20.98
N GLU A 711 20.17 -0.02 20.75
CA GLU A 711 20.54 -1.34 21.25
C GLU A 711 20.56 -2.36 20.09
N ILE A 712 21.51 -3.30 20.13
CA ILE A 712 21.50 -4.46 19.24
C ILE A 712 20.50 -5.47 19.80
N ILE A 713 19.64 -6.03 18.94
CA ILE A 713 18.71 -7.09 19.35
C ILE A 713 19.47 -8.42 19.40
N ASP A 714 20.08 -8.71 20.55
CA ASP A 714 20.69 -9.98 20.88
C ASP A 714 20.62 -10.17 22.41
N ASN A 715 20.11 -11.31 22.86
CA ASN A 715 20.01 -11.65 24.28
C ASN A 715 21.17 -12.54 24.77
N GLY A 716 22.21 -12.71 23.94
CA GLY A 716 23.37 -13.57 24.21
C GLY A 716 23.09 -15.07 24.08
N LYS A 717 21.89 -15.46 23.67
CA LYS A 717 21.48 -16.87 23.47
C LYS A 717 21.23 -17.21 22.01
N ILE A 718 20.93 -16.21 21.18
CA ILE A 718 20.71 -16.39 19.74
C ILE A 718 22.00 -16.25 18.93
N TYR A 719 23.08 -15.77 19.56
CA TYR A 719 24.39 -15.56 18.96
C TYR A 719 24.32 -14.75 17.66
N ALA A 720 23.51 -13.68 17.67
CA ALA A 720 23.38 -12.79 16.51
C ALA A 720 24.57 -11.83 16.39
N ASN A 721 25.38 -11.66 17.44
CA ASN A 721 26.57 -10.83 17.44
C ASN A 721 27.72 -11.48 18.27
N PRO A 722 28.85 -11.92 17.67
CA PRO A 722 29.25 -11.76 16.27
C PRO A 722 28.28 -12.41 15.27
N ALA A 723 27.98 -11.70 14.20
CA ALA A 723 27.09 -12.18 13.15
C ALA A 723 27.85 -13.02 12.11
N LEU A 724 27.24 -14.12 11.70
CA LEU A 724 27.72 -14.93 10.58
C LEU A 724 27.51 -14.20 9.25
N VAL A 725 28.40 -14.48 8.29
CA VAL A 725 28.34 -13.92 6.95
C VAL A 725 27.74 -14.91 5.97
N TYR A 726 26.67 -14.48 5.29
CA TYR A 726 26.02 -15.24 4.22
C TYR A 726 26.15 -14.46 2.90
N ASN A 727 26.72 -15.10 1.88
CA ASN A 727 27.00 -14.48 0.56
C ASN A 727 27.71 -13.11 0.67
N GLY A 728 28.66 -12.99 1.61
CA GLY A 728 29.45 -11.77 1.80
C GLY A 728 28.79 -10.68 2.65
N VAL A 729 27.59 -10.91 3.20
CA VAL A 729 26.90 -9.96 4.08
C VAL A 729 26.60 -10.57 5.45
N ALA A 730 26.97 -9.87 6.52
CA ALA A 730 26.45 -10.11 7.87
C ALA A 730 25.38 -9.07 8.20
N ALA A 731 24.39 -9.43 9.02
CA ALA A 731 23.30 -8.53 9.40
C ALA A 731 22.96 -8.63 10.89
N ILE A 732 22.55 -7.50 11.47
CA ILE A 732 21.99 -7.43 12.83
C ILE A 732 20.76 -6.51 12.84
N TYR A 733 19.91 -6.66 13.85
CA TYR A 733 18.84 -5.71 14.15
C TYR A 733 19.28 -4.69 15.19
N VAL A 734 18.88 -3.45 14.98
CA VAL A 734 19.07 -2.34 15.91
C VAL A 734 17.70 -1.76 16.26
N LYS A 735 17.40 -1.69 17.56
CA LYS A 735 16.23 -1.00 18.10
C LYS A 735 16.64 0.32 18.73
N ALA A 736 15.82 1.36 18.58
CA ALA A 736 16.02 2.62 19.26
C ALA A 736 15.58 2.51 20.73
N THR A 737 16.29 3.16 21.64
CA THR A 737 15.86 3.31 23.04
C THR A 737 14.71 4.33 23.14
N ASN A 738 14.27 4.65 24.36
CA ASN A 738 13.27 5.69 24.59
C ASN A 738 13.77 7.11 24.26
N GLU A 739 15.09 7.30 24.21
CA GLU A 739 15.70 8.60 23.93
C GLU A 739 15.91 8.80 22.43
N THR A 740 15.63 10.00 21.95
CA THR A 740 15.96 10.40 20.57
C THR A 740 17.43 10.77 20.46
N GLY A 741 18.07 10.48 19.32
CA GLY A 741 19.43 10.94 19.03
C GLY A 741 20.07 10.21 17.85
N THR A 742 21.37 10.42 17.66
CA THR A 742 22.14 9.76 16.60
C THR A 742 22.66 8.41 17.09
N ILE A 743 22.27 7.34 16.39
CA ILE A 743 22.80 5.99 16.61
C ILE A 743 23.93 5.76 15.61
N THR A 744 25.09 5.30 16.10
CA THR A 744 26.23 4.89 15.27
C THR A 744 26.49 3.41 15.47
N VAL A 745 26.54 2.65 14.37
CA VAL A 745 26.89 1.23 14.38
C VAL A 745 28.23 1.03 13.69
N THR A 746 29.14 0.32 14.34
CA THR A 746 30.48 -0.02 13.83
C THR A 746 30.62 -1.53 13.74
N ALA A 747 31.11 -2.01 12.60
CA ALA A 747 31.35 -3.43 12.33
C ALA A 747 32.85 -3.72 12.19
N LYS A 748 33.32 -4.79 12.84
CA LYS A 748 34.72 -5.22 12.86
C LYS A 748 34.81 -6.72 12.60
N ALA A 749 35.83 -7.15 11.88
CA ALA A 749 36.18 -8.56 11.72
C ALA A 749 37.71 -8.71 11.65
N THR A 750 38.22 -9.85 12.08
CA THR A 750 39.67 -10.12 12.11
C THR A 750 40.29 -9.96 10.72
N GLY A 751 41.31 -9.10 10.63
CA GLY A 751 42.06 -8.85 9.39
C GLY A 751 41.41 -7.86 8.42
N LEU A 752 40.24 -7.28 8.75
CA LEU A 752 39.53 -6.34 7.86
C LEU A 752 39.54 -4.90 8.40
N LYS A 753 39.54 -3.92 7.49
CA LYS A 753 39.25 -2.52 7.85
C LYS A 753 37.77 -2.40 8.26
N SER A 754 37.52 -1.85 9.44
CA SER A 754 36.17 -1.67 9.99
C SER A 754 35.34 -0.64 9.22
N GLY A 755 34.02 -0.83 9.18
CA GLY A 755 33.06 0.14 8.64
C GLY A 755 32.14 0.69 9.73
N LYS A 756 31.46 1.80 9.45
CA LYS A 756 30.44 2.37 10.33
C LYS A 756 29.31 3.06 9.54
N ALA A 757 28.13 3.12 10.13
CA ALA A 757 26.98 3.88 9.62
C ALA A 757 26.30 4.63 10.77
N THR A 758 25.57 5.69 10.44
CA THR A 758 24.82 6.52 11.40
C THR A 758 23.40 6.76 10.94
N ILE A 759 22.46 6.80 11.88
CA ILE A 759 21.06 7.19 11.61
C ILE A 759 20.52 8.00 12.81
N ASN A 760 19.61 8.95 12.55
CA ASN A 760 18.96 9.73 13.59
C ASN A 760 17.60 9.14 13.93
N THR A 761 17.23 9.17 15.21
CA THR A 761 15.89 8.80 15.66
C THR A 761 15.01 10.02 15.91
N VAL A 762 13.71 9.86 15.68
CA VAL A 762 12.69 10.86 15.98
C VAL A 762 11.70 10.32 17.01
N LYS A 763 10.97 11.22 17.68
CA LYS A 763 9.97 10.81 18.66
C LYS A 763 8.79 10.13 17.96
N PHE A 764 8.34 9.00 18.50
CA PHE A 764 7.10 8.36 18.04
C PHE A 764 5.88 9.15 18.50
N ASN A 765 4.96 9.41 17.58
CA ASN A 765 3.64 9.96 17.90
C ASN A 765 2.63 8.82 17.99
N THR A 766 2.04 8.61 19.16
CA THR A 766 1.07 7.54 19.40
C THR A 766 -0.33 7.87 18.87
N ASN A 767 -0.59 9.12 18.46
CA ASN A 767 -1.88 9.51 17.90
C ASN A 767 -1.98 9.10 16.43
N GLU A 768 -2.60 7.95 16.18
CA GLU A 768 -2.75 7.40 14.82
C GLU A 768 -3.55 8.32 13.91
N ILE A 769 -4.60 8.96 14.43
CA ILE A 769 -5.42 9.89 13.63
C ILE A 769 -4.54 11.04 13.15
N ALA A 770 -3.72 11.62 14.03
CA ALA A 770 -2.82 12.71 13.65
C ALA A 770 -1.70 12.28 12.70
N ASN A 771 -1.24 11.02 12.78
CA ASN A 771 -0.21 10.49 11.89
C ASN A 771 -0.69 10.33 10.44
N HIS A 772 -1.99 10.04 10.25
CA HIS A 772 -2.57 9.75 8.93
C HIS A 772 -3.45 10.88 8.37
N ALA A 773 -3.89 11.83 9.20
CA ALA A 773 -4.74 12.92 8.74
C ALA A 773 -4.02 13.80 7.71
N LYS A 774 -4.68 14.00 6.57
CA LYS A 774 -4.25 14.96 5.52
C LYS A 774 -5.33 16.03 5.34
N PRO A 775 -4.95 17.26 4.91
CA PRO A 775 -5.89 18.35 4.66
C PRO A 775 -7.05 17.94 3.74
N ILE A 776 -8.21 18.57 3.94
CA ILE A 776 -9.39 18.47 3.08
C ILE A 776 -9.71 19.88 2.60
N TYR A 777 -9.56 20.11 1.31
CA TYR A 777 -9.81 21.39 0.66
C TYR A 777 -11.16 21.33 -0.05
N ASP A 778 -12.14 21.94 0.59
CA ASP A 778 -13.52 22.00 0.10
C ASP A 778 -13.75 23.38 -0.54
N PHE A 779 -13.15 23.57 -1.71
CA PHE A 779 -13.33 24.80 -2.49
C PHE A 779 -14.47 24.63 -3.50
N PRO A 780 -15.28 25.69 -3.74
CA PRO A 780 -16.33 25.63 -4.75
C PRO A 780 -15.72 25.44 -6.15
N ILE A 781 -16.32 24.55 -6.93
CA ILE A 781 -16.08 24.41 -8.36
C ILE A 781 -17.25 25.05 -9.08
N THR A 782 -16.99 26.11 -9.85
CA THR A 782 -18.04 26.79 -10.60
C THR A 782 -17.93 26.40 -12.06
N ARG A 783 -19.03 25.92 -12.63
CA ARG A 783 -19.17 25.63 -14.06
C ARG A 783 -20.24 26.53 -14.62
N VAL A 784 -19.94 27.26 -15.69
CA VAL A 784 -20.87 28.21 -16.30
C VAL A 784 -20.99 27.92 -17.78
N ASP A 785 -22.23 27.74 -18.22
CA ASP A 785 -22.61 27.55 -19.62
C ASP A 785 -23.21 28.87 -20.13
N ILE A 786 -22.60 29.42 -21.18
CA ILE A 786 -22.92 30.75 -21.70
C ILE A 786 -23.69 30.59 -22.99
N GLY A 787 -24.82 31.28 -23.13
CA GLY A 787 -25.61 31.17 -24.35
C GLY A 787 -26.88 32.01 -24.35
N GLY A 788 -27.70 31.83 -25.37
CA GLY A 788 -29.02 32.47 -25.47
C GLY A 788 -30.11 31.74 -24.69
N GLU A 789 -31.32 32.32 -24.63
CA GLU A 789 -32.47 31.84 -23.84
C GLU A 789 -32.92 30.38 -24.09
N LYS A 790 -32.47 29.72 -25.17
CA LYS A 790 -32.84 28.34 -25.50
C LYS A 790 -31.70 27.34 -25.32
N GLN A 791 -30.59 27.73 -24.67
CA GLN A 791 -29.46 26.83 -24.45
C GLN A 791 -29.84 25.59 -23.63
N LEU A 792 -29.12 24.49 -23.84
CA LEU A 792 -29.36 23.21 -23.15
C LEU A 792 -28.36 22.98 -22.01
N VAL A 793 -28.58 23.65 -20.88
CA VAL A 793 -27.72 23.52 -19.72
C VAL A 793 -27.80 22.11 -19.12
N GLN A 794 -26.64 21.50 -18.87
CA GLN A 794 -26.56 20.19 -18.23
C GLN A 794 -26.49 20.26 -16.70
N PHE A 795 -26.67 19.12 -16.05
CA PHE A 795 -26.58 18.98 -14.60
C PHE A 795 -25.22 19.49 -14.07
N GLU A 796 -25.23 20.21 -12.93
CA GLU A 796 -24.07 20.88 -12.31
C GLU A 796 -23.43 22.05 -13.09
N TRP A 797 -24.01 22.47 -14.21
CA TRP A 797 -23.65 23.70 -14.91
C TRP A 797 -24.63 24.82 -14.57
N ASN A 798 -24.09 26.00 -14.28
CA ASN A 798 -24.90 27.18 -14.06
C ASN A 798 -25.20 27.87 -15.38
N GLU A 799 -26.46 28.21 -15.59
CA GLU A 799 -26.92 28.97 -16.75
C GLU A 799 -26.44 30.43 -16.68
N TRP A 800 -25.75 30.89 -17.71
CA TRP A 800 -25.57 32.30 -18.02
C TRP A 800 -26.22 32.60 -19.38
N SER A 801 -27.51 32.92 -19.35
CA SER A 801 -28.27 33.28 -20.55
C SER A 801 -28.42 34.78 -20.75
N GLY A 802 -28.34 35.23 -21.99
CA GLY A 802 -28.46 36.65 -22.36
C GLY A 802 -28.96 36.86 -23.78
N ASN A 803 -29.37 38.09 -24.08
CA ASN A 803 -29.75 38.52 -25.43
C ASN A 803 -29.33 39.97 -25.76
N THR A 804 -28.82 40.73 -24.78
CA THR A 804 -28.34 42.11 -24.94
C THR A 804 -26.97 42.33 -24.27
N ASP A 805 -26.37 43.50 -24.52
CA ASP A 805 -25.12 43.92 -23.87
C ASP A 805 -25.28 44.13 -22.34
N ASN A 806 -26.51 44.25 -21.82
CA ASN A 806 -26.75 44.35 -20.38
C ASN A 806 -26.53 43.00 -19.65
N ASP A 807 -26.47 41.89 -20.39
CA ASP A 807 -26.39 40.53 -19.84
C ASP A 807 -24.95 40.03 -19.73
N LEU A 808 -23.96 40.91 -19.95
CA LEU A 808 -22.52 40.59 -19.96
C LEU A 808 -21.87 40.54 -18.57
N ASN A 809 -22.66 40.58 -17.50
CA ASN A 809 -22.19 40.43 -16.12
C ASN A 809 -22.84 39.22 -15.45
N TYR A 810 -22.04 38.42 -14.76
CA TYR A 810 -22.47 37.23 -14.05
C TYR A 810 -21.87 37.18 -12.65
N THR A 811 -22.69 36.86 -11.66
CA THR A 811 -22.22 36.68 -10.28
C THR A 811 -22.17 35.21 -9.92
N ILE A 812 -20.98 34.73 -9.56
CA ILE A 812 -20.79 33.42 -8.94
C ILE A 812 -21.27 33.53 -7.49
N LYS A 813 -22.50 33.12 -7.24
CA LYS A 813 -23.20 33.34 -5.96
C LYS A 813 -22.47 32.75 -4.75
N GLU A 814 -21.77 31.63 -4.93
CA GLU A 814 -21.07 30.93 -3.86
C GLU A 814 -19.88 31.73 -3.30
N THR A 815 -19.30 32.60 -4.11
CA THR A 815 -18.08 33.35 -3.76
C THR A 815 -18.25 34.87 -3.85
N ASP A 816 -19.39 35.34 -4.36
CA ASP A 816 -19.63 36.74 -4.74
C ASP A 816 -18.62 37.27 -5.77
N THR A 817 -17.98 36.37 -6.53
CA THR A 817 -17.08 36.72 -7.63
C THR A 817 -17.91 37.26 -8.79
N GLN A 818 -17.52 38.44 -9.29
CA GLN A 818 -18.13 39.07 -10.45
C GLN A 818 -17.34 38.69 -11.70
N VAL A 819 -18.03 38.21 -12.71
CA VAL A 819 -17.50 37.82 -14.02
C VAL A 819 -18.09 38.76 -15.06
N GLU A 820 -17.23 39.51 -15.74
CA GLU A 820 -17.62 40.49 -16.75
C GLU A 820 -17.02 40.08 -18.09
N ILE A 821 -17.86 40.04 -19.14
CA ILE A 821 -17.42 39.87 -20.52
C ILE A 821 -17.45 41.25 -21.20
N SER A 822 -16.38 41.60 -21.89
CA SER A 822 -16.32 42.80 -22.72
C SER A 822 -15.53 42.52 -24.00
N ALA A 823 -15.67 43.38 -25.00
CA ALA A 823 -14.91 43.27 -26.24
C ALA A 823 -14.70 44.67 -26.87
N ASP A 824 -13.76 44.76 -27.81
CA ASP A 824 -13.53 45.95 -28.62
C ASP A 824 -14.55 46.11 -29.77
N GLU A 825 -15.29 45.05 -30.08
CA GLU A 825 -16.31 44.97 -31.12
C GLU A 825 -17.66 44.50 -30.54
N LYS A 826 -18.73 44.50 -31.35
CA LYS A 826 -20.07 44.08 -30.91
C LYS A 826 -20.10 42.59 -30.52
N ILE A 827 -20.57 42.31 -29.30
CA ILE A 827 -20.82 40.95 -28.81
C ILE A 827 -22.18 40.46 -29.29
N ASN A 828 -22.24 39.20 -29.74
CA ASN A 828 -23.46 38.54 -30.17
C ASN A 828 -23.70 37.29 -29.31
N TRP A 829 -24.95 37.08 -28.92
CA TRP A 829 -25.38 35.91 -28.14
C TRP A 829 -25.97 34.84 -29.05
N LEU A 830 -25.73 33.56 -28.71
CA LEU A 830 -26.31 32.43 -29.39
C LEU A 830 -26.74 31.36 -28.37
N GLY A 831 -28.00 30.92 -28.47
CA GLY A 831 -28.55 29.78 -27.75
C GLY A 831 -29.77 29.26 -28.49
N ASN A 832 -29.63 28.17 -29.24
CA ASN A 832 -30.71 27.67 -30.12
C ASN A 832 -31.20 26.27 -29.77
N GLY A 833 -30.75 25.70 -28.66
CA GLY A 833 -31.19 24.40 -28.17
C GLY A 833 -30.61 23.23 -28.96
N THR A 834 -29.40 23.37 -29.47
CA THR A 834 -28.69 22.31 -30.20
C THR A 834 -27.61 21.69 -29.32
N SER A 835 -27.13 20.51 -29.72
CA SER A 835 -25.94 19.89 -29.14
C SER A 835 -25.11 19.25 -30.25
N MET A 836 -23.84 18.96 -29.95
CA MET A 836 -22.98 18.14 -30.82
C MET A 836 -22.85 16.70 -30.31
N LEU A 837 -22.23 15.82 -31.09
CA LEU A 837 -21.86 14.49 -30.60
C LEU A 837 -20.52 14.59 -29.86
N GLY A 838 -20.41 14.02 -28.65
CA GLY A 838 -19.16 13.96 -27.86
C GLY A 838 -19.28 14.63 -26.47
N ASP A 839 -18.17 14.66 -25.72
CA ASP A 839 -18.12 15.22 -24.35
C ASP A 839 -18.25 16.74 -24.35
N LEU A 840 -18.91 17.29 -23.31
CA LEU A 840 -19.19 18.72 -23.16
C LEU A 840 -19.86 19.36 -24.40
N SER A 841 -20.58 18.55 -25.16
CA SER A 841 -21.16 18.93 -26.44
C SER A 841 -22.24 20.01 -26.38
N PHE A 842 -22.84 20.21 -25.20
CA PHE A 842 -23.82 21.27 -24.94
C PHE A 842 -23.14 22.64 -24.81
N VAL A 843 -21.97 22.70 -24.18
CA VAL A 843 -21.18 23.94 -24.05
C VAL A 843 -20.75 24.40 -25.44
N GLY A 844 -20.19 23.53 -26.26
CA GLY A 844 -19.62 23.93 -27.55
C GLY A 844 -20.61 24.43 -28.63
N THR A 845 -21.91 24.44 -28.38
CA THR A 845 -22.94 24.81 -29.38
C THR A 845 -23.57 26.18 -29.17
N ASP A 846 -23.43 26.75 -27.98
CA ASP A 846 -24.02 28.01 -27.53
C ASP A 846 -22.88 28.92 -26.99
N GLY A 847 -23.10 30.23 -26.90
CA GLY A 847 -22.02 31.13 -26.46
C GLY A 847 -22.25 32.59 -26.80
N VAL A 848 -21.26 33.40 -26.43
CA VAL A 848 -21.07 34.74 -26.97
C VAL A 848 -19.95 34.74 -28.00
N TYR A 849 -20.05 35.59 -29.02
CA TYR A 849 -18.99 35.72 -30.01
C TYR A 849 -18.85 37.14 -30.57
N ILE A 850 -17.64 37.42 -31.05
CA ILE A 850 -17.30 38.61 -31.83
C ILE A 850 -16.80 38.19 -33.22
N GLU A 851 -17.09 38.99 -34.24
CA GLU A 851 -16.69 38.68 -35.63
C GLU A 851 -15.19 38.84 -35.88
N LYS A 852 -14.54 39.72 -35.10
CA LYS A 852 -13.12 40.05 -35.12
C LYS A 852 -12.80 40.83 -33.84
N GLY A 853 -11.51 40.97 -33.51
CA GLY A 853 -11.08 41.77 -32.35
C GLY A 853 -10.65 40.91 -31.16
N GLU A 854 -10.81 41.45 -29.97
CA GLU A 854 -10.39 40.88 -28.70
C GLU A 854 -11.58 40.75 -27.73
N LEU A 855 -11.74 39.57 -27.15
CA LEU A 855 -12.74 39.29 -26.11
C LEU A 855 -12.03 39.26 -24.75
N THR A 856 -12.56 40.00 -23.78
CA THR A 856 -12.03 40.09 -22.42
C THR A 856 -12.98 39.45 -21.42
N LEU A 857 -12.45 38.57 -20.58
CA LEU A 857 -13.11 38.00 -19.40
C LEU A 857 -12.43 38.55 -18.14
N LYS A 858 -13.17 39.30 -17.33
CA LYS A 858 -12.66 39.93 -16.11
C LYS A 858 -13.32 39.32 -14.88
N LEU A 859 -12.49 38.85 -13.95
CA LEU A 859 -12.89 38.29 -12.66
C LEU A 859 -12.57 39.29 -11.56
N SER A 860 -13.59 39.82 -10.89
CA SER A 860 -13.46 40.76 -9.76
C SER A 860 -14.02 40.13 -8.48
N ASN A 861 -13.54 40.58 -7.32
CA ASN A 861 -13.88 39.99 -6.01
C ASN A 861 -13.51 38.49 -5.90
N LEU A 862 -12.55 38.03 -6.70
CA LEU A 862 -12.05 36.66 -6.61
C LEU A 862 -11.22 36.53 -5.32
N ASN A 863 -11.61 35.67 -4.39
CA ASN A 863 -10.89 35.49 -3.12
C ASN A 863 -9.38 35.23 -3.32
N THR A 864 -8.56 35.61 -2.33
CA THR A 864 -7.11 35.37 -2.37
C THR A 864 -6.82 33.88 -2.55
N GLY A 865 -5.97 33.53 -3.52
CA GLY A 865 -5.57 32.15 -3.78
C GLY A 865 -5.17 31.92 -5.23
N LYS A 866 -4.88 30.64 -5.52
CA LYS A 866 -4.52 30.20 -6.87
C LYS A 866 -5.68 29.46 -7.52
N TYR A 867 -5.91 29.72 -8.80
CA TYR A 867 -7.05 29.18 -9.53
C TYR A 867 -6.62 28.52 -10.84
N ALA A 868 -7.33 27.47 -11.22
CA ALA A 868 -7.36 26.93 -12.57
C ALA A 868 -8.67 27.37 -13.23
N LEU A 869 -8.56 28.05 -14.37
CA LEU A 869 -9.68 28.47 -15.20
C LEU A 869 -9.58 27.77 -16.55
N GLU A 870 -10.59 26.96 -16.88
CA GLU A 870 -10.76 26.38 -18.21
C GLU A 870 -11.86 27.15 -18.94
N THR A 871 -11.56 27.72 -20.11
CA THR A 871 -12.55 28.44 -20.94
C THR A 871 -12.78 27.70 -22.24
N PHE A 872 -14.01 27.69 -22.76
CA PHE A 872 -14.38 26.97 -23.99
C PHE A 872 -14.62 27.92 -25.16
N HIS A 873 -14.08 27.59 -26.34
CA HIS A 873 -13.99 28.47 -27.53
C HIS A 873 -14.26 27.69 -28.84
N HIS A 874 -15.50 27.34 -29.15
CA HIS A 874 -15.88 26.52 -30.30
C HIS A 874 -16.85 27.27 -31.25
N ALA A 875 -16.47 27.37 -32.53
CA ALA A 875 -17.21 28.08 -33.58
C ALA A 875 -18.10 27.16 -34.45
N ARG A 876 -19.00 27.77 -35.25
CA ARG A 876 -19.95 27.06 -36.12
C ARG A 876 -19.43 26.87 -37.55
N ASN A 877 -20.07 25.98 -38.32
CA ASN A 877 -19.73 25.66 -39.72
C ASN A 877 -19.84 26.86 -40.67
N THR A 878 -20.62 27.87 -40.29
CA THR A 878 -20.66 29.14 -41.03
C THR A 878 -19.36 29.95 -40.89
N ASP A 879 -18.51 29.60 -39.91
CA ASP A 879 -17.24 30.24 -39.64
C ASP A 879 -16.08 29.50 -40.33
N ILE A 880 -14.94 30.18 -40.46
CA ILE A 880 -13.72 29.54 -40.97
C ILE A 880 -13.23 28.57 -39.91
N LYS A 881 -12.80 27.38 -40.34
CA LYS A 881 -12.18 26.37 -39.48
C LYS A 881 -11.13 27.06 -38.61
N ILE A 882 -11.42 27.17 -37.31
CA ILE A 882 -10.50 27.80 -36.36
C ILE A 882 -9.22 26.95 -36.37
N THR A 883 -8.15 27.55 -36.86
CA THR A 883 -6.79 27.13 -36.50
C THR A 883 -6.56 27.65 -35.09
N ASN A 884 -5.96 26.85 -34.21
CA ASN A 884 -5.88 27.02 -32.75
C ASN A 884 -5.01 28.18 -32.27
N GLU A 885 -4.93 29.23 -33.06
CA GLU A 885 -4.13 30.38 -32.78
C GLU A 885 -4.98 31.41 -32.01
N ILE A 886 -5.49 31.04 -30.84
CA ILE A 886 -6.04 32.01 -29.89
C ILE A 886 -4.88 32.46 -29.00
N GLU A 887 -4.53 33.73 -29.12
CA GLU A 887 -3.64 34.40 -28.19
C GLU A 887 -4.41 34.70 -26.90
N VAL A 888 -3.85 34.25 -25.77
CA VAL A 888 -4.42 34.45 -24.45
C VAL A 888 -3.43 35.25 -23.62
N THR A 889 -3.84 36.44 -23.22
CA THR A 889 -3.14 37.28 -22.24
C THR A 889 -3.83 37.18 -20.91
N VAL A 890 -3.09 36.80 -19.86
CA VAL A 890 -3.55 36.81 -18.48
C VAL A 890 -2.86 37.97 -17.78
N ASP A 891 -3.65 38.91 -17.26
CA ASP A 891 -3.21 39.97 -16.36
C ASP A 891 -3.71 39.63 -14.94
N ASP A 892 -2.80 39.24 -14.06
CA ASP A 892 -3.08 38.92 -12.66
C ASP A 892 -2.05 39.56 -11.71
N VAL A 893 -1.99 39.12 -10.45
CA VAL A 893 -1.08 39.72 -9.45
C VAL A 893 0.40 39.43 -9.69
N ASP A 894 0.72 38.38 -10.45
CA ASP A 894 2.10 38.04 -10.84
C ASP A 894 2.55 38.83 -12.09
N GLY A 895 1.61 39.50 -12.76
CA GLY A 895 1.86 40.39 -13.89
C GLY A 895 1.05 40.02 -15.12
N SER A 896 1.54 40.43 -16.28
CA SER A 896 0.93 40.16 -17.59
C SER A 896 1.74 39.12 -18.34
N PHE A 897 1.10 38.03 -18.78
CA PHE A 897 1.72 37.01 -19.62
C PHE A 897 0.81 36.62 -20.78
N THR A 898 1.42 36.52 -21.97
CA THR A 898 0.73 36.16 -23.21
C THR A 898 1.28 34.84 -23.77
N ARG A 899 0.39 33.95 -24.18
CA ARG A 899 0.73 32.72 -24.92
C ARG A 899 -0.27 32.44 -26.02
N THR A 900 0.07 31.54 -26.94
CA THR A 900 -0.89 30.94 -27.85
C THR A 900 -1.44 29.66 -27.22
N SER A 901 -2.73 29.37 -27.37
CA SER A 901 -3.33 28.10 -26.95
C SER A 901 -2.66 26.89 -27.61
N ASP A 902 -2.68 25.74 -26.94
CA ASP A 902 -2.09 24.49 -27.45
C ASP A 902 -2.85 23.97 -28.70
N ASP A 903 -2.13 23.28 -29.59
CA ASP A 903 -2.66 22.80 -30.88
C ASP A 903 -3.68 21.66 -30.74
N HIS A 904 -4.96 21.94 -30.94
CA HIS A 904 -6.04 20.95 -31.12
C HIS A 904 -6.88 21.21 -32.38
N ILE A 905 -6.59 20.59 -33.53
CA ILE A 905 -7.44 20.77 -34.72
C ILE A 905 -8.82 20.18 -34.46
N VAL A 906 -9.79 21.03 -34.11
CA VAL A 906 -11.20 20.64 -34.01
C VAL A 906 -11.95 21.24 -35.20
N ASN A 907 -12.74 20.41 -35.91
CA ASN A 907 -13.64 20.93 -36.94
C ASN A 907 -14.74 21.78 -36.29
N TYR A 908 -15.29 22.73 -37.04
CA TYR A 908 -16.45 23.52 -36.63
C TYR A 908 -17.65 22.67 -36.18
N TYR A 909 -18.57 23.29 -35.44
CA TYR A 909 -19.90 22.71 -35.24
C TYR A 909 -20.72 22.73 -36.53
N ASP A 910 -20.93 21.55 -37.12
CA ASP A 910 -21.80 21.31 -38.29
C ASP A 910 -23.12 20.64 -37.90
N ASN A 911 -24.24 21.30 -38.20
CA ASN A 911 -25.59 20.74 -38.05
C ASN A 911 -25.82 19.45 -38.86
N ASN A 912 -25.04 19.23 -39.93
CA ASN A 912 -25.23 18.09 -40.85
C ASN A 912 -24.24 16.92 -40.62
N SER A 913 -23.30 17.06 -39.69
CA SER A 913 -22.29 16.04 -39.41
C SER A 913 -22.33 15.60 -37.95
N THR A 914 -22.60 14.31 -37.75
CA THR A 914 -22.68 13.65 -36.44
C THR A 914 -21.31 13.14 -35.96
N GLY A 915 -20.18 13.73 -36.39
CA GLY A 915 -18.87 13.30 -35.90
C GLY A 915 -18.70 13.62 -34.41
N GLU A 916 -18.07 12.73 -33.65
CA GLU A 916 -17.74 12.94 -32.23
C GLU A 916 -16.69 14.06 -32.08
N ARG A 917 -16.92 15.02 -31.18
CA ARG A 917 -16.13 16.24 -30.98
C ARG A 917 -16.07 16.61 -29.50
N GLN A 918 -14.99 17.28 -29.10
CA GLN A 918 -14.90 18.00 -27.83
C GLN A 918 -14.73 19.50 -28.13
N PRO A 919 -15.34 20.41 -27.35
CA PRO A 919 -15.11 21.84 -27.52
C PRO A 919 -13.62 22.17 -27.33
N ILE A 920 -13.13 23.20 -28.03
CA ILE A 920 -11.77 23.70 -27.79
C ILE A 920 -11.79 24.31 -26.39
N SER A 921 -10.86 23.91 -25.52
CA SER A 921 -10.71 24.51 -24.20
C SER A 921 -9.31 25.09 -24.01
N ILE A 922 -9.24 26.17 -23.21
CA ILE A 922 -7.99 26.85 -22.86
C ILE A 922 -7.86 26.87 -21.34
N HIS A 923 -6.79 26.27 -20.82
CA HIS A 923 -6.50 26.15 -19.39
C HIS A 923 -5.53 27.22 -18.90
N SER A 924 -5.99 28.20 -18.14
CA SER A 924 -5.18 29.25 -17.51
C SER A 924 -5.04 29.04 -16.01
N ILE A 925 -3.83 29.31 -15.50
CA ILE A 925 -3.57 29.40 -14.06
C ILE A 925 -3.58 30.88 -13.70
N LEU A 926 -4.31 31.22 -12.64
CA LEU A 926 -4.54 32.59 -12.19
C LEU A 926 -4.11 32.72 -10.72
N GLU A 927 -3.51 33.84 -10.38
CA GLU A 927 -3.19 34.22 -9.00
C GLU A 927 -4.06 35.43 -8.60
N SER A 928 -4.76 35.35 -7.47
CA SER A 928 -5.56 36.47 -6.93
C SER A 928 -5.05 36.88 -5.55
N ASP A 929 -4.91 38.18 -5.33
CA ASP A 929 -4.65 38.75 -4.00
C ASP A 929 -5.93 39.03 -3.20
N GLY A 930 -7.11 38.83 -3.79
CA GLY A 930 -8.41 39.13 -3.16
C GLY A 930 -8.92 40.55 -3.38
N SER A 931 -8.16 41.41 -4.05
CA SER A 931 -8.48 42.84 -4.20
C SER A 931 -8.41 43.33 -5.65
N ASN A 932 -7.40 42.90 -6.42
CA ASN A 932 -7.24 43.27 -7.81
C ASN A 932 -8.00 42.30 -8.72
N PRO A 933 -8.64 42.80 -9.79
CA PRO A 933 -9.29 41.94 -10.76
C PRO A 933 -8.26 41.15 -11.58
N VAL A 934 -8.59 39.90 -11.89
CA VAL A 934 -7.85 39.09 -12.87
C VAL A 934 -8.51 39.28 -14.23
N ILE A 935 -7.72 39.57 -15.27
CA ILE A 935 -8.22 39.86 -16.61
C ILE A 935 -7.62 38.85 -17.60
N LEU A 936 -8.48 38.18 -18.37
CA LEU A 936 -8.08 37.34 -19.48
C LEU A 936 -8.53 37.99 -20.79
N LYS A 937 -7.62 38.14 -21.74
CA LYS A 937 -7.91 38.63 -23.08
C LYS A 937 -7.64 37.53 -24.09
N PHE A 938 -8.62 37.28 -24.96
CA PHE A 938 -8.59 36.28 -26.00
C PHE A 938 -8.61 36.98 -27.35
N LYS A 939 -7.68 36.62 -28.24
CA LYS A 939 -7.59 37.21 -29.57
C LYS A 939 -7.27 36.14 -30.61
N SER A 940 -8.10 36.02 -31.63
CA SER A 940 -7.81 35.15 -32.77
C SER A 940 -6.65 35.73 -33.59
N LYS A 941 -5.62 34.92 -33.88
CA LYS A 941 -4.57 35.28 -34.86
C LYS A 941 -5.05 35.10 -36.30
N ASN A 942 -6.11 34.36 -36.51
CA ASN A 942 -6.77 34.31 -37.81
C ASN A 942 -7.70 35.52 -37.94
N GLU A 943 -7.34 36.47 -38.80
CA GLU A 943 -8.14 37.67 -39.11
C GLU A 943 -9.50 37.33 -39.76
N LYS A 944 -9.73 36.06 -40.13
CA LYS A 944 -10.97 35.59 -40.74
C LYS A 944 -11.62 34.52 -39.86
N GLY A 945 -12.75 34.85 -39.24
CA GLY A 945 -13.54 33.94 -38.39
C GLY A 945 -13.86 34.57 -37.04
N SER A 946 -14.98 34.18 -36.46
CA SER A 946 -15.46 34.69 -35.17
C SER A 946 -14.72 34.06 -33.98
N LEU A 947 -14.56 34.82 -32.89
CA LEU A 947 -14.02 34.36 -31.62
C LEU A 947 -15.16 34.13 -30.64
N TRP A 948 -15.22 32.92 -30.08
CA TRP A 948 -16.32 32.45 -29.24
C TRP A 948 -15.88 32.26 -27.81
N LEU A 949 -16.73 32.61 -26.85
CA LEU A 949 -16.64 32.15 -25.46
C LEU A 949 -17.96 31.45 -25.10
N ASN A 950 -17.89 30.13 -24.97
CA ASN A 950 -19.06 29.28 -24.78
C ASN A 950 -19.34 28.97 -23.31
N GLY A 951 -18.32 29.03 -22.46
CA GLY A 951 -18.45 28.68 -21.05
C GLY A 951 -17.11 28.63 -20.36
N PHE A 952 -17.13 28.35 -19.07
CA PHE A 952 -15.91 28.14 -18.30
C PHE A 952 -16.09 27.27 -17.06
N ILE A 953 -14.99 26.70 -16.59
CA ILE A 953 -14.86 26.04 -15.29
C ILE A 953 -13.81 26.79 -14.48
N LEU A 954 -14.20 27.32 -13.31
CA LEU A 954 -13.30 27.98 -12.37
C LEU A 954 -13.13 27.10 -11.12
N LYS A 955 -11.89 26.68 -10.86
CA LYS A 955 -11.50 25.86 -9.70
C LYS A 955 -10.45 26.60 -8.89
N ARG A 956 -10.65 26.75 -7.57
CA ARG A 956 -9.55 27.15 -6.67
C ARG A 956 -8.68 25.93 -6.39
N ILE A 957 -7.37 26.09 -6.56
CA ILE A 957 -6.37 25.02 -6.41
C ILE A 957 -5.37 25.26 -5.27
N GLN A 958 -5.38 26.46 -4.66
CA GLN A 958 -4.57 26.78 -3.47
C GLN A 958 -5.18 27.92 -2.63
#